data_AF-A0A830BMX5-F1
#
_entry.id   AF-A0A830BMX5-F1
#
_cell.length_a   1.000
_cell.length_b   1.000
_cell.length_c   1.000
_cell.angle_alpha   90.00
_cell.angle_beta   90.00
_cell.angle_gamma   90.00
#
_symmetry.space_group_name_H-M   'P 1'
#
loop_
_entity.id
_entity.type
_entity.pdbx_description
1 polymer ?
#
loop_
_entity_poly.entity_id
_entity_poly.type
_entity_poly.pdbx_seq_one_letter_code
_entity_poly.pdbx_strand_id
1 'polypeptide(L)'
;MESRSRRSSARSKAELSTTLRRAWYHLRLSVRDPTRVRTWDAIVLTAASPEQAELYNWQLCRAKRMGRIAPSTVTLAVPDPHGQRIGSGAATLNAIFSLAKHFHHLTPIDSTVADASNFNSISSFSVSSNNGYPLPSLVELLRRKHILLLHAGGDSKRVPWANPMGKVFLPLPFMAADDPDGPVPLLFDHILAIASCARQAFQNEGGVFIMTGDVLPCFDAFSMVLPEDTASIVTVPITLDIASNHGVIVASKSGSSNDKYSVFLVENLLQKPIIEDLVDQKAVLDDGRTLLDTGIIAVNGKAWLDLMSLYEDLVAAWVPAKHEWLKLRPLGGELVAALGKQKMFSYCAYDLLFLHFGTSSEVLDHLNGTGSGLVGRRHLCSIPATTVSDIAASAIIISSTIAPGVSIGEESLVYDSSISTSIQIGSQSIVVGVNVPKTQNEVADNSFRFMLPDRHCLWEVPLLGCTERVIVYCGLHDNPKNPLSKDGTFCGKPWKKVLGDLGIHDDDLWGPRESNDKCLWNAKLYPVGSYSKMLQLATWLMGLSNQENENLLHLWKRSDRISLEGLHRSIDFSKMWLGSINHQADLAVGVVAACLKFGLLGRNLSQLCQEILQKEGTGVEICKEFLSLCPNLQAQNPQILPKSRAHQVHLDLLRACDDELMAAEMEHKVWAAVADETASAVRYGFKGNGTMACLVELI
;
A
#
# COMPACT_ATOMS: atom_id res chain seq x y z
N MET A 1 25.81 9.30 24.74
CA MET A 1 25.11 8.39 23.81
C MET A 1 23.87 9.03 23.17
N GLU A 2 23.05 9.78 23.92
CA GLU A 2 21.86 10.48 23.37
C GLU A 2 22.16 11.51 22.26
N SER A 3 23.28 12.23 22.33
CA SER A 3 23.64 13.24 21.32
C SER A 3 24.06 12.65 19.95
N ARG A 4 24.62 11.43 19.93
CA ARG A 4 24.95 10.69 18.69
C ARG A 4 23.70 10.06 18.06
N SER A 5 22.79 9.51 18.88
CA SER A 5 21.49 8.98 18.43
C SER A 5 20.60 10.06 17.80
N ARG A 6 20.47 11.24 18.45
CA ARG A 6 19.69 12.36 17.90
C ARG A 6 20.27 12.92 16.59
N ARG A 7 21.61 12.96 16.44
CA ARG A 7 22.26 13.36 15.17
C ARG A 7 22.09 12.32 14.06
N SER A 8 22.15 11.03 14.38
CA SER A 8 21.89 9.93 13.42
C SER A 8 20.44 9.93 12.93
N SER A 9 19.48 10.13 13.83
CA SER A 9 18.05 10.20 13.51
C SER A 9 17.70 11.45 12.68
N ALA A 10 18.25 12.62 13.02
CA ALA A 10 18.01 13.83 12.22
C ALA A 10 18.57 13.72 10.79
N ARG A 11 19.72 13.05 10.63
CA ARG A 11 20.32 12.78 9.32
C ARG A 11 19.49 11.79 8.49
N SER A 12 19.02 10.69 9.09
CA SER A 12 18.16 9.73 8.39
C SER A 12 16.80 10.30 7.98
N LYS A 13 16.24 11.25 8.76
CA LYS A 13 15.02 11.99 8.38
C LYS A 13 15.19 12.84 7.11
N ALA A 14 16.28 13.61 7.05
CA ALA A 14 16.56 14.49 5.90
C ALA A 14 16.89 13.67 4.62
N GLU A 15 17.61 12.56 4.78
CA GLU A 15 17.91 11.61 3.70
C GLU A 15 16.62 10.94 3.19
N LEU A 16 15.72 10.47 4.07
CA LEU A 16 14.42 9.90 3.69
C LEU A 16 13.56 10.87 2.85
N SER A 17 13.43 12.12 3.30
CA SER A 17 12.66 13.16 2.60
C SER A 17 13.17 13.40 1.19
N THR A 18 14.49 13.57 1.07
CA THR A 18 15.15 13.90 -0.19
C THR A 18 15.04 12.73 -1.17
N THR A 19 15.26 11.50 -0.70
CA THR A 19 15.14 10.29 -1.51
C THR A 19 13.72 10.09 -2.02
N LEU A 20 12.71 10.19 -1.15
CA LEU A 20 11.31 10.06 -1.57
C LEU A 20 10.89 11.17 -2.54
N ARG A 21 11.28 12.43 -2.30
CA ARG A 21 10.98 13.54 -3.24
C ARG A 21 11.56 13.31 -4.63
N ARG A 22 12.82 12.87 -4.71
CA ARG A 22 13.47 12.51 -5.99
C ARG A 22 12.74 11.35 -6.67
N ALA A 23 12.40 10.31 -5.92
CA ALA A 23 11.70 9.14 -6.44
C ALA A 23 10.30 9.48 -6.98
N TRP A 24 9.52 10.27 -6.25
CA TRP A 24 8.21 10.74 -6.69
C TRP A 24 8.28 11.67 -7.91
N TYR A 25 9.31 12.50 -8.01
CA TYR A 25 9.53 13.31 -9.20
C TYR A 25 9.83 12.42 -10.42
N HIS A 26 10.72 11.44 -10.26
CA HIS A 26 11.04 10.48 -11.31
C HIS A 26 9.81 9.68 -11.77
N LEU A 27 9.01 9.17 -10.84
CA LEU A 27 7.76 8.46 -11.15
C LEU A 27 6.79 9.33 -11.95
N ARG A 28 6.58 10.59 -11.52
CA ARG A 28 5.68 11.51 -12.23
C ARG A 28 6.14 11.77 -13.66
N LEU A 29 7.45 11.90 -13.89
CA LEU A 29 8.00 12.04 -15.24
C LEU A 29 7.83 10.76 -16.05
N SER A 30 8.14 9.59 -15.47
CA SER A 30 8.03 8.31 -16.19
C SER A 30 6.61 7.96 -16.58
N VAL A 31 5.61 8.42 -15.80
CA VAL A 31 4.20 8.23 -16.10
C VAL A 31 3.70 9.23 -17.14
N ARG A 32 4.09 10.51 -17.03
CA ARG A 32 3.63 11.58 -17.95
C ARG A 32 4.29 11.52 -19.33
N ASP A 33 5.57 11.18 -19.38
CA ASP A 33 6.32 11.08 -20.63
C ASP A 33 7.21 9.81 -20.63
N PRO A 34 6.60 8.62 -20.85
CA PRO A 34 7.32 7.35 -20.90
C PRO A 34 8.39 7.27 -21.99
N THR A 35 8.33 8.15 -22.99
CA THR A 35 9.30 8.18 -24.11
C THR A 35 10.62 8.80 -23.69
N ARG A 36 10.57 9.80 -22.79
CA ARG A 36 11.76 10.46 -22.23
C ARG A 36 12.29 9.75 -20.99
N VAL A 37 11.40 9.36 -20.09
CA VAL A 37 11.75 8.64 -18.86
C VAL A 37 11.05 7.30 -18.88
N ARG A 38 11.80 6.22 -19.11
CA ARG A 38 11.20 4.89 -19.29
C ARG A 38 10.47 4.43 -18.03
N THR A 39 9.27 3.90 -18.22
CA THR A 39 8.47 3.22 -17.20
C THR A 39 8.62 1.69 -17.31
N TRP A 40 7.95 0.97 -16.42
CA TRP A 40 7.81 -0.49 -16.47
C TRP A 40 6.87 -0.93 -17.59
N ASP A 41 7.20 -2.03 -18.27
CA ASP A 41 6.31 -2.63 -19.26
C ASP A 41 5.11 -3.32 -18.59
N ALA A 42 5.35 -3.92 -17.41
CA ALA A 42 4.32 -4.53 -16.60
C ALA A 42 4.55 -4.33 -15.09
N ILE A 43 3.47 -4.20 -14.33
CA ILE A 43 3.45 -4.22 -12.87
C ILE A 43 2.52 -5.36 -12.44
N VAL A 44 3.07 -6.33 -11.71
CA VAL A 44 2.36 -7.54 -11.28
C VAL A 44 2.32 -7.63 -9.77
N LEU A 45 1.15 -7.90 -9.20
CA LEU A 45 0.95 -8.14 -7.77
C LEU A 45 0.61 -9.61 -7.54
N THR A 46 1.25 -10.27 -6.58
CA THR A 46 0.76 -11.58 -6.12
C THR A 46 -0.35 -11.40 -5.09
N ALA A 47 -1.33 -12.29 -5.08
CA ALA A 47 -2.47 -12.28 -4.16
C ALA A 47 -2.68 -13.68 -3.55
N ALA A 48 -3.24 -13.75 -2.35
CA ALA A 48 -3.47 -15.00 -1.63
C ALA A 48 -4.68 -15.78 -2.16
N SER A 49 -5.67 -15.09 -2.74
CA SER A 49 -6.91 -15.67 -3.26
C SER A 49 -7.45 -14.88 -4.46
N PRO A 50 -8.34 -15.46 -5.27
CA PRO A 50 -9.00 -14.76 -6.36
C PRO A 50 -9.71 -13.47 -5.93
N GLU A 51 -10.39 -13.48 -4.78
CA GLU A 51 -11.11 -12.32 -4.25
C GLU A 51 -10.13 -11.19 -3.86
N GLN A 52 -8.98 -11.54 -3.29
CA GLN A 52 -7.92 -10.57 -3.04
C GLN A 52 -7.30 -10.05 -4.35
N ALA A 53 -7.14 -10.90 -5.37
CA ALA A 53 -6.65 -10.47 -6.68
C ALA A 53 -7.62 -9.49 -7.35
N GLU A 54 -8.93 -9.69 -7.21
CA GLU A 54 -9.94 -8.70 -7.67
C GLU A 54 -9.71 -7.36 -6.98
N LEU A 55 -9.65 -7.32 -5.64
CA LEU A 55 -9.32 -6.10 -4.88
C LEU A 55 -8.05 -5.40 -5.40
N TYR A 56 -7.00 -6.17 -5.64
CA TYR A 56 -5.71 -5.63 -6.10
C TYR A 56 -5.80 -5.09 -7.53
N ASN A 57 -6.59 -5.73 -8.41
CA ASN A 57 -6.86 -5.19 -9.74
C ASN A 57 -7.61 -3.84 -9.66
N TRP A 58 -8.56 -3.68 -8.74
CA TRP A 58 -9.22 -2.39 -8.50
C TRP A 58 -8.22 -1.31 -8.08
N GLN A 59 -7.30 -1.62 -7.17
CA GLN A 59 -6.25 -0.69 -6.73
C GLN A 59 -5.28 -0.33 -7.87
N LEU A 60 -4.92 -1.29 -8.72
CA LEU A 60 -4.10 -1.05 -9.91
C LEU A 60 -4.81 -0.12 -10.92
N CYS A 61 -6.11 -0.33 -11.15
CA CYS A 61 -6.94 0.56 -11.97
C CYS A 61 -7.03 1.97 -11.37
N ARG A 62 -7.22 2.08 -10.04
CA ARG A 62 -7.19 3.35 -9.31
C ARG A 62 -5.85 4.07 -9.52
N ALA A 63 -4.73 3.37 -9.37
CA ALA A 63 -3.39 3.94 -9.55
C ALA A 63 -3.14 4.44 -10.99
N LYS A 64 -3.64 3.73 -12.01
CA LYS A 64 -3.64 4.21 -13.41
C LYS A 64 -4.45 5.49 -13.59
N ARG A 65 -5.70 5.48 -13.11
CA ARG A 65 -6.60 6.65 -13.18
C ARG A 65 -5.98 7.89 -12.56
N MET A 66 -5.29 7.71 -11.43
CA MET A 66 -4.64 8.80 -10.69
C MET A 66 -3.26 9.19 -11.23
N GLY A 67 -2.83 8.64 -12.38
CA GLY A 67 -1.54 8.97 -12.98
C GLY A 67 -0.34 8.54 -12.14
N ARG A 68 -0.47 7.45 -11.37
CA ARG A 68 0.65 6.79 -10.66
C ARG A 68 1.27 5.66 -11.50
N ILE A 69 0.52 5.12 -12.44
CA ILE A 69 0.96 4.10 -13.41
C ILE A 69 0.68 4.64 -14.81
N ALA A 70 1.63 4.47 -15.73
CA ALA A 70 1.45 4.90 -17.11
C ALA A 70 0.29 4.13 -17.78
N PRO A 71 -0.53 4.78 -18.62
CA PRO A 71 -1.60 4.09 -19.36
C PRO A 71 -1.08 2.91 -20.21
N SER A 72 0.16 3.01 -20.71
CA SER A 72 0.83 1.98 -21.51
C SER A 72 1.35 0.78 -20.70
N THR A 73 1.49 0.90 -19.37
CA THR A 73 2.01 -0.17 -18.52
C THR A 73 0.92 -1.22 -18.29
N VAL A 74 1.22 -2.50 -18.55
CA VAL A 74 0.31 -3.61 -18.22
C VAL A 74 0.26 -3.81 -16.70
N THR A 75 -0.92 -4.09 -16.17
CA THR A 75 -1.13 -4.28 -14.71
C THR A 75 -1.90 -5.58 -14.48
N LEU A 76 -1.42 -6.42 -13.57
CA LEU A 76 -2.05 -7.72 -13.30
C LEU A 76 -1.92 -8.11 -11.82
N ALA A 77 -3.03 -8.48 -11.17
CA ALA A 77 -3.00 -9.18 -9.89
C ALA A 77 -3.19 -10.68 -10.12
N VAL A 78 -2.29 -11.50 -9.56
CA VAL A 78 -2.23 -12.94 -9.78
C VAL A 78 -2.45 -13.67 -8.46
N PRO A 79 -3.57 -14.40 -8.31
CA PRO A 79 -3.84 -15.17 -7.10
C PRO A 79 -3.00 -16.45 -7.05
N ASP A 80 -2.73 -16.89 -5.83
CA ASP A 80 -2.26 -18.24 -5.58
C ASP A 80 -3.33 -19.26 -6.06
N PRO A 81 -2.94 -20.34 -6.78
CA PRO A 81 -3.87 -21.32 -7.33
C PRO A 81 -4.81 -21.88 -6.26
N HIS A 82 -6.12 -21.92 -6.57
CA HIS A 82 -7.17 -22.40 -5.66
C HIS A 82 -7.21 -21.68 -4.29
N GLY A 83 -6.61 -20.50 -4.16
CA GLY A 83 -6.51 -19.79 -2.88
C GLY A 83 -5.60 -20.48 -1.86
N GLN A 84 -4.71 -21.37 -2.31
CA GLN A 84 -3.79 -22.12 -1.45
C GLN A 84 -2.40 -21.55 -1.57
N ARG A 85 -1.81 -21.18 -0.44
CA ARG A 85 -0.50 -20.53 -0.42
C ARG A 85 0.60 -21.44 -0.98
N ILE A 86 1.20 -21.00 -2.09
CA ILE A 86 2.26 -21.75 -2.81
C ILE A 86 3.68 -21.28 -2.45
N GLY A 87 3.80 -20.18 -1.70
CA GLY A 87 5.08 -19.57 -1.33
C GLY A 87 5.60 -18.60 -2.40
N SER A 88 6.47 -17.68 -2.00
CA SER A 88 6.91 -16.54 -2.84
C SER A 88 7.58 -16.96 -4.16
N GLY A 89 8.39 -18.02 -4.15
CA GLY A 89 9.04 -18.52 -5.37
C GLY A 89 8.03 -19.05 -6.40
N ALA A 90 7.06 -19.88 -6.00
CA ALA A 90 6.00 -20.35 -6.90
C ALA A 90 5.12 -19.18 -7.35
N ALA A 91 4.77 -18.28 -6.42
CA ALA A 91 3.95 -17.12 -6.73
C ALA A 91 4.62 -16.22 -7.78
N THR A 92 5.95 -16.09 -7.75
CA THR A 92 6.75 -15.39 -8.76
C THR A 92 6.59 -16.02 -10.14
N LEU A 93 6.76 -17.34 -10.24
CA LEU A 93 6.66 -18.03 -11.53
C LEU A 93 5.23 -18.05 -12.08
N ASN A 94 4.25 -18.28 -11.21
CA ASN A 94 2.83 -18.20 -11.57
C ASN A 94 2.47 -16.80 -12.09
N ALA A 95 3.03 -15.76 -11.47
CA ALA A 95 2.84 -14.37 -11.89
C ALA A 95 3.45 -14.07 -13.27
N ILE A 96 4.70 -14.51 -13.51
CA ILE A 96 5.38 -14.36 -14.80
C ILE A 96 4.61 -15.10 -15.90
N PHE A 97 4.17 -16.33 -15.63
CA PHE A 97 3.41 -17.12 -16.59
C PHE A 97 2.06 -16.50 -16.92
N SER A 98 1.32 -16.06 -15.90
CA SER A 98 0.04 -15.37 -16.07
C SER A 98 0.20 -14.09 -16.90
N LEU A 99 1.30 -13.35 -16.67
CA LEU A 99 1.64 -12.19 -17.47
C LEU A 99 1.99 -12.56 -18.93
N ALA A 100 2.74 -13.63 -19.16
CA ALA A 100 3.08 -14.10 -20.51
C ALA A 100 1.81 -14.45 -21.31
N LYS A 101 0.89 -15.19 -20.69
CA LYS A 101 -0.44 -15.49 -21.25
C LYS A 101 -1.22 -14.23 -21.56
N HIS A 102 -1.22 -13.26 -20.65
CA HIS A 102 -1.90 -11.99 -20.84
C HIS A 102 -1.35 -11.22 -22.06
N PHE A 103 -0.03 -11.11 -22.21
CA PHE A 103 0.58 -10.50 -23.40
C PHE A 103 0.25 -11.23 -24.69
N HIS A 104 0.21 -12.57 -24.66
CA HIS A 104 -0.18 -13.35 -25.83
C HIS A 104 -1.61 -13.03 -26.28
N HIS A 105 -2.56 -12.90 -25.33
CA HIS A 105 -3.94 -12.51 -25.64
C HIS A 105 -4.08 -11.06 -26.15
N LEU A 106 -3.19 -10.16 -25.73
CA LEU A 106 -3.17 -8.77 -26.20
C LEU A 106 -2.56 -8.60 -27.60
N THR A 107 -1.87 -9.60 -28.12
CA THR A 107 -1.22 -9.54 -29.45
C THR A 107 -2.20 -10.13 -30.49
N PRO A 108 -2.78 -9.33 -31.40
CA PRO A 108 -3.63 -9.87 -32.46
C PRO A 108 -2.83 -10.80 -33.36
N ILE A 109 -3.40 -11.95 -33.71
CA ILE A 109 -2.84 -12.84 -34.73
C ILE A 109 -3.05 -12.17 -36.09
N ASP A 110 -2.10 -11.32 -36.51
CA ASP A 110 -1.99 -10.85 -37.89
C ASP A 110 -0.52 -10.64 -38.24
N SER A 111 0.14 -11.69 -38.73
CA SER A 111 0.94 -11.66 -39.95
C SER A 111 1.68 -12.99 -40.14
N THR A 112 1.23 -13.71 -41.16
CA THR A 112 2.03 -14.59 -42.00
C THR A 112 3.42 -14.01 -42.28
N VAL A 113 4.48 -14.70 -41.81
CA VAL A 113 5.72 -14.81 -42.58
C VAL A 113 6.13 -16.28 -42.53
N ALA A 114 6.10 -16.89 -43.72
CA ALA A 114 6.66 -18.19 -43.98
C ALA A 114 8.15 -18.17 -43.67
N ASP A 115 8.59 -19.07 -42.79
CA ASP A 115 9.89 -19.73 -42.89
C ASP A 115 9.79 -21.07 -42.14
N ALA A 116 8.97 -21.96 -42.70
CA ALA A 116 9.03 -23.37 -42.42
C ALA A 116 10.15 -23.98 -43.28
N SER A 117 11.39 -23.85 -42.84
CA SER A 117 12.41 -24.86 -43.18
C SER A 117 13.52 -24.88 -42.12
N ASN A 118 13.79 -26.10 -41.66
CA ASN A 118 14.86 -26.50 -40.74
C ASN A 118 14.59 -26.28 -39.24
N PHE A 119 13.97 -27.28 -38.61
CA PHE A 119 14.66 -28.11 -37.61
C PHE A 119 13.83 -29.38 -37.37
N ASN A 120 14.30 -30.48 -37.98
CA ASN A 120 13.84 -31.84 -37.68
C ASN A 120 14.67 -32.40 -36.52
N SER A 121 13.98 -33.22 -35.70
CA SER A 121 14.47 -34.11 -34.65
C SER A 121 14.78 -33.50 -33.27
N ILE A 122 13.87 -33.69 -32.32
CA ILE A 122 14.03 -34.65 -31.22
C ILE A 122 12.62 -35.06 -30.74
N SER A 123 12.53 -36.35 -30.42
CA SER A 123 11.36 -37.20 -30.22
C SER A 123 10.51 -36.92 -28.97
N SER A 124 9.20 -36.86 -29.20
CA SER A 124 8.09 -37.40 -28.39
C SER A 124 8.32 -37.71 -26.90
N PHE A 125 7.74 -36.88 -26.02
CA PHE A 125 7.03 -37.36 -24.84
C PHE A 125 5.76 -36.51 -24.65
N SER A 126 4.61 -37.13 -24.89
CA SER A 126 3.29 -36.56 -24.72
C SER A 126 2.77 -36.86 -23.32
N VAL A 127 2.54 -35.83 -22.51
CA VAL A 127 1.49 -35.86 -21.49
C VAL A 127 0.67 -34.58 -21.62
N SER A 128 -0.53 -34.77 -22.17
CA SER A 128 -1.55 -33.76 -22.36
C SER A 128 -2.13 -33.30 -21.02
N SER A 129 -2.01 -32.02 -20.72
CA SER A 129 -3.01 -31.29 -19.95
C SER A 129 -3.31 -29.95 -20.65
N ASN A 130 -4.60 -29.72 -20.91
CA ASN A 130 -5.12 -28.74 -21.85
C ASN A 130 -4.83 -27.29 -21.45
N ASN A 131 -3.93 -26.63 -22.18
CA ASN A 131 -3.99 -25.24 -22.65
C ASN A 131 -2.74 -24.96 -23.51
N GLY A 132 -2.86 -25.19 -24.82
CA GLY A 132 -1.74 -25.22 -25.77
C GLY A 132 -1.13 -23.84 -26.07
N TYR A 133 -0.14 -23.42 -25.28
CA TYR A 133 0.73 -22.30 -25.61
C TYR A 133 2.18 -22.81 -25.77
N PRO A 134 2.82 -22.67 -26.93
CA PRO A 134 4.21 -23.10 -27.09
C PRO A 134 5.14 -22.19 -26.27
N LEU A 135 5.79 -22.72 -25.23
CA LEU A 135 6.68 -22.00 -24.31
C LEU A 135 7.70 -21.06 -25.00
N PRO A 136 8.32 -21.41 -26.15
CA PRO A 136 9.22 -20.50 -26.86
C PRO A 136 8.57 -19.18 -27.30
N SER A 137 7.28 -19.17 -27.64
CA SER A 137 6.58 -17.94 -28.03
C SER A 137 6.31 -17.03 -26.83
N LEU A 138 6.01 -17.60 -25.67
CA LEU A 138 5.83 -16.85 -24.42
C LEU A 138 7.16 -16.26 -23.92
N VAL A 139 8.25 -17.01 -24.06
CA VAL A 139 9.59 -16.54 -23.71
C VAL A 139 9.99 -15.34 -24.57
N GLU A 140 9.75 -15.40 -25.88
CA GLU A 140 10.11 -14.29 -26.77
C GLU A 140 9.28 -13.02 -26.49
N LEU A 141 8.01 -13.16 -26.09
CA LEU A 141 7.15 -12.02 -25.71
C LEU A 141 7.69 -11.24 -24.49
N LEU A 142 8.27 -11.93 -23.53
CA LEU A 142 8.74 -11.37 -22.26
C LEU A 142 10.24 -11.04 -22.24
N ARG A 143 11.02 -11.55 -23.21
CA ARG A 143 12.47 -11.40 -23.31
C ARG A 143 12.98 -9.97 -23.18
N ARG A 144 12.26 -9.00 -23.75
CA ARG A 144 12.64 -7.57 -23.75
C ARG A 144 11.80 -6.71 -22.81
N LYS A 145 10.95 -7.34 -21.99
CA LYS A 145 10.05 -6.65 -21.07
C LYS A 145 10.73 -6.39 -19.74
N HIS A 146 10.38 -5.27 -19.12
CA HIS A 146 10.82 -4.86 -17.81
C HIS A 146 9.63 -4.95 -16.88
N ILE A 147 9.70 -5.87 -15.92
CA ILE A 147 8.58 -6.25 -15.09
C ILE A 147 8.87 -5.85 -13.65
N LEU A 148 7.98 -5.10 -13.03
CA LEU A 148 7.93 -4.93 -11.59
C LEU A 148 6.99 -5.98 -11.00
N LEU A 149 7.46 -6.79 -10.06
CA LEU A 149 6.66 -7.79 -9.37
C LEU A 149 6.66 -7.49 -7.87
N LEU A 150 5.49 -7.28 -7.28
CA LEU A 150 5.35 -7.08 -5.84
C LEU A 150 4.68 -8.29 -5.19
N HIS A 151 5.33 -8.84 -4.18
CA HIS A 151 4.72 -9.87 -3.34
C HIS A 151 3.75 -9.25 -2.34
N ALA A 152 2.45 -9.38 -2.61
CA ALA A 152 1.37 -8.83 -1.76
C ALA A 152 0.40 -9.90 -1.22
N GLY A 153 0.59 -11.19 -1.57
CA GLY A 153 -0.30 -12.31 -1.22
C GLY A 153 -0.14 -12.88 0.20
N GLY A 154 0.24 -12.06 1.19
CA GLY A 154 0.32 -12.50 2.58
C GLY A 154 -0.99 -12.27 3.33
N ASP A 155 -1.43 -13.23 4.15
CA ASP A 155 -2.61 -13.11 5.03
C ASP A 155 -2.56 -11.91 6.01
N SER A 156 -1.41 -11.23 6.14
CA SER A 156 -1.24 -10.04 6.99
C SER A 156 -1.74 -10.21 8.42
N LYS A 157 -1.66 -11.43 8.97
CA LYS A 157 -2.26 -11.80 10.28
C LYS A 157 -1.83 -10.94 11.46
N ARG A 158 -0.67 -10.26 11.38
CA ARG A 158 -0.15 -9.36 12.43
C ARG A 158 -0.57 -7.90 12.28
N VAL A 159 -1.27 -7.57 11.20
CA VAL A 159 -1.89 -6.26 10.94
C VAL A 159 -3.34 -6.51 10.49
N PRO A 160 -4.19 -7.08 11.38
CA PRO A 160 -5.49 -7.64 10.99
C PRO A 160 -6.45 -6.59 10.41
N TRP A 161 -6.34 -5.32 10.82
CA TRP A 161 -7.14 -4.22 10.27
C TRP A 161 -6.75 -3.84 8.82
N ALA A 162 -5.53 -4.16 8.39
CA ALA A 162 -5.05 -3.90 7.03
C ALA A 162 -5.28 -5.09 6.08
N ASN A 163 -5.65 -6.25 6.61
CA ASN A 163 -5.91 -7.43 5.81
C ASN A 163 -7.03 -7.19 4.75
N PRO A 164 -8.17 -6.55 5.08
CA PRO A 164 -9.22 -6.29 4.08
C PRO A 164 -8.76 -5.39 2.93
N MET A 165 -7.88 -4.41 3.16
CA MET A 165 -7.39 -3.50 2.10
C MET A 165 -6.17 -4.04 1.36
N GLY A 166 -5.48 -5.04 1.92
CA GLY A 166 -4.15 -5.47 1.49
C GLY A 166 -3.06 -4.58 2.08
N LYS A 167 -2.06 -5.20 2.71
CA LYS A 167 -1.02 -4.47 3.43
C LYS A 167 -0.15 -3.57 2.55
N VAL A 168 0.02 -3.91 1.27
CA VAL A 168 0.73 -3.03 0.32
C VAL A 168 -0.02 -1.70 0.09
N PHE A 169 -1.32 -1.65 0.38
CA PHE A 169 -2.17 -0.47 0.23
C PHE A 169 -2.43 0.26 1.55
N LEU A 170 -1.56 0.07 2.54
CA LEU A 170 -1.61 0.83 3.80
C LEU A 170 -1.57 2.34 3.51
N PRO A 171 -2.41 3.15 4.19
CA PRO A 171 -2.32 4.61 4.09
C PRO A 171 -0.99 5.06 4.70
N LEU A 172 -0.14 5.66 3.88
CA LEU A 172 1.17 6.15 4.28
C LEU A 172 1.29 7.59 3.78
N PRO A 173 0.70 8.59 4.47
CA PRO A 173 0.58 9.97 4.00
C PRO A 173 1.92 10.74 4.00
N PHE A 174 3.04 10.09 3.72
CA PHE A 174 4.29 10.76 3.47
C PHE A 174 4.14 11.63 2.24
N MET A 175 4.56 12.88 2.36
CA MET A 175 4.45 13.90 1.31
C MET A 175 3.01 14.25 0.90
N ALA A 176 1.99 13.84 1.67
CA ALA A 176 0.61 14.21 1.38
C ALA A 176 0.39 15.75 1.40
N ALA A 177 1.18 16.47 2.20
CA ALA A 177 1.19 17.94 2.20
C ALA A 177 1.71 18.57 0.89
N ASP A 178 2.48 17.84 0.07
CA ASP A 178 2.97 18.32 -1.22
C ASP A 178 1.86 18.29 -2.30
N ASP A 179 0.75 17.57 -2.05
CA ASP A 179 -0.42 17.46 -2.93
C ASP A 179 -1.73 17.35 -2.09
N PRO A 180 -2.17 18.43 -1.44
CA PRO A 180 -3.23 18.40 -0.41
C PRO A 180 -4.64 18.05 -0.94
N ASP A 181 -4.84 18.15 -2.25
CA ASP A 181 -6.07 17.79 -2.95
C ASP A 181 -5.95 16.45 -3.70
N GLY A 182 -4.75 15.90 -3.71
CA GLY A 182 -4.48 14.60 -4.27
C GLY A 182 -5.06 13.45 -3.44
N PRO A 183 -4.99 12.23 -3.99
CA PRO A 183 -5.26 11.01 -3.23
C PRO A 183 -4.38 10.89 -1.99
N VAL A 184 -4.82 10.11 -1.01
CA VAL A 184 -3.95 9.65 0.08
C VAL A 184 -2.82 8.81 -0.50
N PRO A 185 -1.54 9.16 -0.29
CA PRO A 185 -0.44 8.31 -0.68
C PRO A 185 -0.49 6.96 0.08
N LEU A 186 -0.34 5.87 -0.66
CA LEU A 186 -0.30 4.52 -0.12
C LEU A 186 1.14 4.00 -0.07
N LEU A 187 1.41 3.00 0.77
CA LEU A 187 2.69 2.27 0.76
C LEU A 187 3.06 1.81 -0.66
N PHE A 188 2.09 1.30 -1.41
CA PHE A 188 2.21 0.94 -2.82
C PHE A 188 2.77 2.07 -3.68
N ASP A 189 2.27 3.30 -3.53
CA ASP A 189 2.72 4.42 -4.36
C ASP A 189 4.18 4.80 -4.06
N HIS A 190 4.59 4.70 -2.80
CA HIS A 190 5.99 4.91 -2.41
C HIS A 190 6.91 3.82 -2.96
N ILE A 191 6.46 2.56 -2.96
CA ILE A 191 7.18 1.45 -3.58
C ILE A 191 7.31 1.69 -5.09
N LEU A 192 6.23 2.10 -5.77
CA LEU A 192 6.26 2.47 -7.20
C LEU A 192 7.26 3.60 -7.46
N ALA A 193 7.31 4.60 -6.58
CA ALA A 193 8.22 5.72 -6.73
C ALA A 193 9.68 5.26 -6.72
N ILE A 194 10.09 4.48 -5.72
CA ILE A 194 11.44 3.92 -5.62
C ILE A 194 11.74 2.97 -6.80
N ALA A 195 10.80 2.07 -7.12
CA ALA A 195 10.96 1.13 -8.22
C ALA A 195 11.11 1.85 -9.57
N SER A 196 10.42 2.97 -9.79
CA SER A 196 10.57 3.75 -11.02
C SER A 196 12.02 4.18 -11.26
N CYS A 197 12.77 4.51 -10.21
CA CYS A 197 14.19 4.84 -10.32
C CYS A 197 15.06 3.62 -10.62
N ALA A 198 14.75 2.47 -10.01
CA ALA A 198 15.45 1.22 -10.22
C ALA A 198 15.37 0.72 -11.68
N ARG A 199 14.31 1.09 -12.41
CA ARG A 199 14.08 0.71 -13.81
C ARG A 199 15.30 0.95 -14.70
N GLN A 200 16.07 2.01 -14.48
CA GLN A 200 17.22 2.31 -15.33
C GLN A 200 18.35 1.29 -15.25
N ALA A 201 18.47 0.57 -14.12
CA ALA A 201 19.54 -0.39 -13.89
C ALA A 201 19.48 -1.57 -14.88
N PHE A 202 18.29 -1.83 -15.44
CA PHE A 202 18.06 -2.83 -16.48
C PHE A 202 18.41 -2.34 -17.88
N GLN A 203 18.69 -1.04 -18.07
CA GLN A 203 19.05 -0.45 -19.35
C GLN A 203 18.05 -0.85 -20.47
N ASN A 204 18.55 -1.46 -21.55
CA ASN A 204 17.78 -2.01 -22.67
C ASN A 204 17.59 -3.53 -22.58
N GLU A 205 18.05 -4.17 -21.52
CA GLU A 205 17.87 -5.60 -21.29
C GLU A 205 16.56 -5.87 -20.56
N GLY A 206 15.80 -6.86 -21.03
CA GLY A 206 14.63 -7.32 -20.30
C GLY A 206 15.03 -7.88 -18.93
N GLY A 207 14.07 -7.85 -18.00
CA GLY A 207 14.31 -8.32 -16.66
C GLY A 207 13.11 -8.14 -15.73
N VAL A 208 13.24 -8.70 -14.54
CA VAL A 208 12.26 -8.58 -13.47
C VAL A 208 12.88 -7.94 -12.24
N PHE A 209 12.15 -7.00 -11.64
CA PHE A 209 12.46 -6.40 -10.35
C PHE A 209 11.39 -6.82 -9.36
N ILE A 210 11.77 -7.61 -8.38
CA ILE A 210 10.91 -8.20 -7.36
C ILE A 210 11.07 -7.39 -6.08
N MET A 211 9.97 -7.00 -5.45
CA MET A 211 9.96 -6.37 -4.14
C MET A 211 8.87 -6.98 -3.25
N THR A 212 8.96 -6.77 -1.94
CA THR A 212 7.93 -7.15 -0.98
C THR A 212 6.93 -6.02 -0.76
N GLY A 213 5.64 -6.35 -0.65
CA GLY A 213 4.56 -5.38 -0.43
C GLY A 213 4.45 -4.86 1.00
N ASP A 214 5.34 -5.24 1.92
CA ASP A 214 5.30 -4.83 3.34
C ASP A 214 6.56 -4.10 3.82
N VAL A 215 7.40 -3.68 2.87
CA VAL A 215 8.62 -2.91 3.14
C VAL A 215 8.62 -1.71 2.21
N LEU A 216 8.97 -0.54 2.76
CA LEU A 216 9.39 0.61 1.97
C LEU A 216 10.92 0.75 2.06
N PRO A 217 11.67 0.34 1.02
CA PRO A 217 13.12 0.49 0.98
C PRO A 217 13.47 1.87 0.42
N CYS A 218 13.92 2.79 1.27
CA CYS A 218 14.31 4.13 0.83
C CYS A 218 15.82 4.21 0.63
N PHE A 219 16.26 4.23 -0.62
CA PHE A 219 17.67 4.38 -1.02
C PHE A 219 17.75 5.04 -2.41
N ASP A 220 18.95 5.47 -2.84
CA ASP A 220 19.16 5.98 -4.20
C ASP A 220 19.14 4.83 -5.24
N ALA A 221 17.93 4.32 -5.50
CA ALA A 221 17.70 3.28 -6.51
C ALA A 221 18.03 3.75 -7.94
N PHE A 222 18.17 5.07 -8.16
CA PHE A 222 18.58 5.61 -9.46
C PHE A 222 20.04 5.23 -9.75
N SER A 223 20.89 5.18 -8.72
CA SER A 223 22.31 4.86 -8.86
C SER A 223 22.60 3.36 -8.83
N MET A 224 21.58 2.51 -8.82
CA MET A 224 21.72 1.05 -8.73
C MET A 224 22.40 0.50 -9.98
N VAL A 225 23.38 -0.38 -9.77
CA VAL A 225 24.11 -1.08 -10.84
C VAL A 225 23.95 -2.57 -10.64
N LEU A 226 23.55 -3.27 -11.71
CA LEU A 226 23.39 -4.71 -11.74
C LEU A 226 24.53 -5.32 -12.57
N PRO A 227 25.15 -6.44 -12.15
CA PRO A 227 26.06 -7.18 -13.02
C PRO A 227 25.31 -7.74 -14.22
N GLU A 228 25.96 -7.78 -15.39
CA GLU A 228 25.39 -8.33 -16.62
C GLU A 228 24.98 -9.80 -16.44
N ASP A 229 23.86 -10.20 -17.04
CA ASP A 229 23.40 -11.59 -17.13
C ASP A 229 23.23 -12.33 -15.79
N THR A 230 22.90 -11.63 -14.69
CA THR A 230 22.87 -12.22 -13.33
C THR A 230 21.60 -11.90 -12.54
N ALA A 231 21.44 -12.56 -11.39
CA ALA A 231 20.49 -12.19 -10.36
C ALA A 231 21.20 -11.45 -9.22
N SER A 232 20.61 -10.38 -8.73
CA SER A 232 21.12 -9.59 -7.61
C SER A 232 20.06 -9.43 -6.51
N ILE A 233 20.44 -9.63 -5.25
CA ILE A 233 19.65 -9.29 -4.07
C ILE A 233 20.12 -7.94 -3.52
N VAL A 234 19.20 -7.04 -3.21
CA VAL A 234 19.55 -5.81 -2.49
C VAL A 234 19.67 -6.14 -1.00
N THR A 235 20.72 -5.65 -0.37
CA THR A 235 20.98 -5.85 1.06
C THR A 235 21.33 -4.54 1.76
N VAL A 236 21.20 -4.53 3.09
CA VAL A 236 21.63 -3.40 3.92
C VAL A 236 22.28 -3.95 5.20
N PRO A 237 23.36 -3.33 5.73
CA PRO A 237 23.94 -3.77 6.99
C PRO A 237 23.03 -3.42 8.17
N ILE A 238 22.67 -4.43 8.97
CA ILE A 238 21.77 -4.30 10.11
C ILE A 238 22.35 -4.91 11.39
N THR A 239 21.80 -4.52 12.53
CA THR A 239 22.22 -5.01 13.84
C THR A 239 21.77 -6.45 14.09
N LEU A 240 22.50 -7.17 14.95
CA LEU A 240 22.31 -8.60 15.19
C LEU A 240 20.93 -8.94 15.78
N ASP A 241 20.35 -8.03 16.59
CA ASP A 241 19.01 -8.18 17.19
C ASP A 241 17.88 -8.13 16.14
N ILE A 242 18.07 -7.34 15.09
CA ILE A 242 17.14 -7.34 13.96
C ILE A 242 17.41 -8.57 13.10
N ALA A 243 18.68 -8.90 12.84
CA ALA A 243 19.07 -10.04 12.02
C ALA A 243 18.43 -11.37 12.47
N SER A 244 18.30 -11.61 13.79
CA SER A 244 17.69 -12.84 14.31
C SER A 244 16.21 -13.02 13.95
N ASN A 245 15.53 -11.94 13.56
CA ASN A 245 14.12 -11.98 13.16
C ASN A 245 13.91 -12.03 11.64
N HIS A 246 14.99 -11.91 10.85
CA HIS A 246 14.95 -11.73 9.41
C HIS A 246 15.88 -12.71 8.66
N GLY A 247 15.89 -12.64 7.32
CA GLY A 247 16.86 -13.34 6.49
C GLY A 247 18.21 -12.60 6.49
N VAL A 248 19.31 -13.34 6.48
CA VAL A 248 20.68 -12.79 6.47
C VAL A 248 21.47 -13.38 5.32
N ILE A 249 22.03 -12.52 4.48
CA ILE A 249 22.88 -12.88 3.35
C ILE A 249 24.33 -12.98 3.82
N VAL A 250 24.98 -14.08 3.46
CA VAL A 250 26.42 -14.27 3.60
C VAL A 250 27.05 -13.98 2.24
N ALA A 251 27.88 -12.93 2.18
CA ALA A 251 28.54 -12.51 0.97
C ALA A 251 30.03 -12.88 0.98
N SER A 252 30.57 -13.19 -0.20
CA SER A 252 32.00 -13.50 -0.39
C SER A 252 32.88 -12.30 -0.08
N LYS A 253 34.15 -12.55 0.26
CA LYS A 253 35.14 -11.48 0.52
C LYS A 253 35.69 -10.78 -0.73
N SER A 254 35.40 -11.30 -1.93
CA SER A 254 35.90 -10.76 -3.20
C SER A 254 34.77 -10.11 -4.00
N GLY A 255 34.87 -8.81 -4.28
CA GLY A 255 33.87 -8.08 -5.05
C GLY A 255 34.29 -6.65 -5.36
N SER A 256 33.34 -5.86 -5.89
CA SER A 256 33.53 -4.45 -6.21
C SER A 256 32.86 -3.60 -5.15
N SER A 257 33.54 -2.55 -4.65
CA SER A 257 33.01 -1.67 -3.61
C SER A 257 33.41 -0.23 -3.87
N ASN A 258 32.51 0.70 -3.53
CA ASN A 258 32.77 2.12 -3.40
C ASN A 258 32.09 2.65 -2.13
N ASP A 259 32.12 3.97 -1.90
CA ASP A 259 31.56 4.61 -0.70
C ASP A 259 30.02 4.49 -0.58
N LYS A 260 29.30 4.18 -1.66
CA LYS A 260 27.83 4.16 -1.69
C LYS A 260 27.24 2.75 -1.69
N TYR A 261 27.89 1.82 -2.38
CA TYR A 261 27.41 0.46 -2.50
C TYR A 261 28.56 -0.53 -2.67
N SER A 262 28.24 -1.81 -2.52
CA SER A 262 29.16 -2.90 -2.87
C SER A 262 28.43 -4.08 -3.47
N VAL A 263 29.10 -4.76 -4.41
CA VAL A 263 28.58 -5.93 -5.11
C VAL A 263 29.49 -7.13 -4.86
N PHE A 264 28.95 -8.15 -4.20
CA PHE A 264 29.67 -9.37 -3.81
C PHE A 264 28.90 -10.62 -4.18
N LEU A 265 29.57 -11.74 -4.44
CA LEU A 265 28.90 -13.02 -4.67
C LEU A 265 28.17 -13.47 -3.38
N VAL A 266 26.95 -13.97 -3.51
CA VAL A 266 26.21 -14.59 -2.40
C VAL A 266 26.71 -16.01 -2.19
N GLU A 267 27.19 -16.31 -0.99
CA GLU A 267 27.64 -17.65 -0.60
C GLU A 267 26.54 -18.43 0.12
N ASN A 268 25.73 -17.76 0.96
CA ASN A 268 24.69 -18.40 1.75
C ASN A 268 23.54 -17.44 2.12
N LEU A 269 22.39 -18.00 2.49
CA LEU A 269 21.24 -17.31 3.08
C LEU A 269 20.81 -18.03 4.35
N LEU A 270 20.81 -17.30 5.47
CA LEU A 270 20.39 -17.79 6.78
C LEU A 270 18.98 -17.24 7.07
N GLN A 271 18.07 -18.09 7.55
CA GLN A 271 16.70 -17.68 7.85
C GLN A 271 16.49 -17.62 9.35
N LYS A 272 16.28 -16.40 9.88
CA LYS A 272 16.10 -16.15 11.32
C LYS A 272 17.18 -16.84 12.18
N PRO A 273 18.47 -16.61 11.86
CA PRO A 273 19.57 -17.27 12.55
C PRO A 273 19.65 -16.84 14.01
N ILE A 274 20.17 -17.72 14.86
CA ILE A 274 20.65 -17.30 16.18
C ILE A 274 22.03 -16.66 16.04
N ILE A 275 22.50 -15.97 17.08
CA ILE A 275 23.77 -15.22 17.02
C ILE A 275 24.96 -16.16 16.74
N GLU A 276 24.92 -17.37 17.30
CA GLU A 276 25.93 -18.40 17.08
C GLU A 276 26.03 -18.79 15.60
N ASP A 277 24.89 -18.99 14.92
CA ASP A 277 24.85 -19.31 13.48
C ASP A 277 25.52 -18.22 12.64
N LEU A 278 25.32 -16.94 13.00
CA LEU A 278 25.88 -15.79 12.29
C LEU A 278 27.41 -15.78 12.35
N VAL A 279 27.98 -16.14 13.49
CA VAL A 279 29.44 -16.18 13.69
C VAL A 279 30.03 -17.37 12.95
N ASP A 280 29.44 -18.56 13.12
CA ASP A 280 29.94 -19.81 12.53
C ASP A 280 29.94 -19.77 11.00
N GLN A 281 28.92 -19.13 10.42
CA GLN A 281 28.76 -18.97 8.98
C GLN A 281 29.48 -17.73 8.42
N LYS A 282 30.26 -17.00 9.24
CA LYS A 282 30.99 -15.78 8.87
C LYS A 282 30.08 -14.71 8.24
N ALA A 283 28.85 -14.59 8.74
CA ALA A 283 27.85 -13.62 8.28
C ALA A 283 28.07 -12.20 8.83
N VAL A 284 28.88 -12.08 9.90
CA VAL A 284 29.18 -10.81 10.57
C VAL A 284 30.28 -10.06 9.81
N LEU A 285 30.00 -8.82 9.44
CA LEU A 285 30.91 -7.89 8.77
C LEU A 285 31.94 -7.31 9.75
N ASP A 286 32.99 -6.66 9.22
CA ASP A 286 34.06 -6.06 10.01
C ASP A 286 33.58 -4.96 10.99
N ASP A 287 32.41 -4.37 10.73
CA ASP A 287 31.79 -3.36 11.58
C ASP A 287 30.81 -3.94 12.63
N GLY A 288 30.71 -5.27 12.72
CA GLY A 288 29.86 -5.99 13.66
C GLY A 288 28.39 -6.14 13.23
N ARG A 289 28.01 -5.71 12.02
CA ARG A 289 26.66 -5.86 11.45
C ARG A 289 26.56 -7.07 10.52
N THR A 290 25.35 -7.38 10.06
CA THR A 290 25.08 -8.45 9.08
C THR A 290 24.29 -7.91 7.90
N LEU A 291 24.39 -8.54 6.73
CA LEU A 291 23.63 -8.13 5.54
C LEU A 291 22.19 -8.68 5.60
N LEU A 292 21.22 -7.77 5.75
CA LEU A 292 19.80 -8.11 5.73
C LEU A 292 19.36 -8.52 4.32
N ASP A 293 18.62 -9.63 4.21
CA ASP A 293 17.79 -9.92 3.05
C ASP A 293 16.58 -8.98 3.06
N THR A 294 16.56 -8.00 2.16
CA THR A 294 15.45 -7.03 2.08
C THR A 294 14.26 -7.56 1.30
N GLY A 295 14.33 -8.76 0.71
CA GLY A 295 13.32 -9.31 -0.18
C GLY A 295 13.22 -8.60 -1.54
N ILE A 296 14.24 -7.83 -1.92
CA ILE A 296 14.32 -7.13 -3.21
C ILE A 296 15.31 -7.88 -4.09
N ILE A 297 14.84 -8.34 -5.25
CA ILE A 297 15.65 -9.12 -6.19
C ILE A 297 15.53 -8.50 -7.59
N ALA A 298 16.66 -8.30 -8.25
CA ALA A 298 16.72 -7.89 -9.65
C ALA A 298 17.31 -9.01 -10.49
N VAL A 299 16.71 -9.31 -11.64
CA VAL A 299 17.21 -10.32 -12.57
C VAL A 299 17.17 -9.77 -13.99
N ASN A 300 18.31 -9.71 -14.66
CA ASN A 300 18.45 -9.15 -16.01
C ASN A 300 19.16 -10.11 -16.98
N GLY A 301 19.04 -9.81 -18.28
CA GLY A 301 19.79 -10.47 -19.33
C GLY A 301 19.52 -11.98 -19.42
N LYS A 302 20.59 -12.79 -19.49
CA LYS A 302 20.50 -14.24 -19.59
C LYS A 302 19.87 -14.89 -18.37
N ALA A 303 20.14 -14.41 -17.16
CA ALA A 303 19.51 -14.95 -15.95
C ALA A 303 17.98 -14.79 -15.99
N TRP A 304 17.48 -13.71 -16.60
CA TRP A 304 16.06 -13.50 -16.83
C TRP A 304 15.49 -14.52 -17.83
N LEU A 305 16.19 -14.76 -18.94
CA LEU A 305 15.80 -15.79 -19.92
C LEU A 305 15.77 -17.20 -19.31
N ASP A 306 16.79 -17.53 -18.52
CA ASP A 306 16.89 -18.83 -17.87
C ASP A 306 15.74 -19.02 -16.87
N LEU A 307 15.40 -17.99 -16.08
CA LEU A 307 14.24 -18.02 -15.17
C LEU A 307 12.93 -18.31 -15.91
N MET A 308 12.73 -17.76 -17.09
CA MET A 308 11.51 -17.95 -17.88
C MET A 308 11.42 -19.35 -18.51
N SER A 309 12.56 -19.99 -18.78
CA SER A 309 12.61 -21.35 -19.33
C SER A 309 12.22 -22.43 -18.31
N LEU A 310 12.10 -22.07 -17.04
CA LEU A 310 11.94 -22.98 -15.89
C LEU A 310 10.49 -23.13 -15.40
N TYR A 311 9.51 -22.83 -16.26
CA TYR A 311 8.10 -22.75 -15.88
C TYR A 311 7.47 -24.08 -15.39
N GLU A 312 7.96 -25.25 -15.82
CA GLU A 312 7.36 -26.51 -15.35
C GLU A 312 7.77 -26.87 -13.90
N ASP A 313 8.91 -26.36 -13.43
CA ASP A 313 9.49 -26.83 -12.18
C ASP A 313 10.10 -25.67 -11.40
N LEU A 314 9.50 -25.07 -10.35
CA LEU A 314 10.31 -24.35 -9.35
C LEU A 314 9.57 -23.70 -8.17
N VAL A 315 10.19 -23.75 -6.98
CA VAL A 315 10.03 -22.73 -5.91
C VAL A 315 11.32 -22.45 -5.12
N ALA A 316 12.31 -23.35 -5.09
CA ALA A 316 13.36 -23.24 -4.08
C ALA A 316 14.81 -23.08 -4.59
N ALA A 317 15.09 -23.14 -5.89
CA ALA A 317 16.43 -23.41 -6.39
C ALA A 317 17.48 -22.28 -6.34
N TRP A 318 17.18 -21.12 -5.76
CA TRP A 318 18.10 -19.97 -5.78
C TRP A 318 19.09 -19.90 -4.62
N VAL A 319 19.14 -20.91 -3.75
CA VAL A 319 20.06 -20.92 -2.60
C VAL A 319 20.95 -22.17 -2.62
N PRO A 320 22.25 -22.04 -2.95
CA PRO A 320 23.20 -23.16 -3.04
C PRO A 320 23.23 -24.08 -1.81
N ALA A 321 23.15 -23.51 -0.60
CA ALA A 321 23.14 -24.27 0.65
C ALA A 321 21.83 -25.05 0.91
N LYS A 322 20.74 -24.73 0.19
CA LYS A 322 19.45 -25.43 0.31
C LYS A 322 19.27 -26.53 -0.75
N HIS A 323 20.26 -26.75 -1.61
CA HIS A 323 20.20 -27.74 -2.69
C HIS A 323 19.97 -29.18 -2.16
N GLU A 324 20.55 -29.57 -1.02
CA GLU A 324 20.27 -30.87 -0.41
C GLU A 324 18.84 -30.99 0.12
N TRP A 325 18.30 -29.93 0.72
CA TRP A 325 16.90 -29.87 1.14
C TRP A 325 15.93 -29.89 -0.04
N LEU A 326 16.30 -29.25 -1.15
CA LEU A 326 15.56 -29.24 -2.41
C LEU A 326 15.43 -30.62 -3.02
N LYS A 327 16.54 -31.39 -3.12
CA LYS A 327 16.60 -32.72 -3.75
C LYS A 327 15.55 -33.71 -3.21
N LEU A 328 15.06 -33.50 -1.98
CA LEU A 328 14.02 -34.32 -1.33
C LEU A 328 12.59 -33.96 -1.75
N ARG A 329 12.38 -32.91 -2.56
CA ARG A 329 11.08 -32.51 -3.12
C ARG A 329 10.94 -32.99 -4.57
N PRO A 330 9.70 -33.14 -5.09
CA PRO A 330 9.45 -33.77 -6.39
C PRO A 330 10.24 -33.22 -7.58
N LEU A 331 10.66 -31.95 -7.53
CA LEU A 331 11.36 -31.26 -8.63
C LEU A 331 12.81 -30.87 -8.29
N GLY A 332 13.26 -31.13 -7.06
CA GLY A 332 14.50 -30.59 -6.50
C GLY A 332 15.79 -30.86 -7.27
N GLY A 333 15.89 -32.02 -7.93
CA GLY A 333 17.05 -32.38 -8.73
C GLY A 333 17.20 -31.53 -9.99
N GLU A 334 16.10 -31.32 -10.72
CA GLU A 334 16.04 -30.51 -11.95
C GLU A 334 16.28 -29.03 -11.65
N LEU A 335 15.69 -28.55 -10.55
CA LEU A 335 15.88 -27.21 -9.99
C LEU A 335 17.36 -26.88 -9.74
N VAL A 336 18.06 -27.77 -9.02
CA VAL A 336 19.47 -27.61 -8.69
C VAL A 336 20.34 -27.70 -9.94
N ALA A 337 19.99 -28.56 -10.91
CA ALA A 337 20.73 -28.70 -12.16
C ALA A 337 20.63 -27.45 -13.06
N ALA A 338 19.46 -26.82 -13.11
CA ALA A 338 19.21 -25.64 -13.93
C ALA A 338 19.77 -24.35 -13.31
N LEU A 339 19.46 -24.09 -12.03
CA LEU A 339 19.80 -22.82 -11.38
C LEU A 339 21.06 -22.86 -10.52
N GLY A 340 21.50 -24.04 -10.08
CA GLY A 340 22.71 -24.17 -9.28
C GLY A 340 24.00 -23.79 -10.01
N LYS A 341 23.95 -23.59 -11.34
CA LYS A 341 25.03 -23.06 -12.16
C LYS A 341 25.04 -21.52 -12.23
N GLN A 342 23.94 -20.88 -11.86
CA GLN A 342 23.81 -19.43 -11.89
C GLN A 342 24.36 -18.79 -10.61
N LYS A 343 25.02 -17.65 -10.76
CA LYS A 343 25.58 -16.88 -9.63
C LYS A 343 24.60 -15.81 -9.22
N MET A 344 24.44 -15.64 -7.90
CA MET A 344 23.68 -14.53 -7.33
C MET A 344 24.63 -13.55 -6.66
N PHE A 345 24.38 -12.25 -6.83
CA PHE A 345 25.16 -11.18 -6.24
C PHE A 345 24.36 -10.42 -5.18
N SER A 346 25.04 -9.89 -4.17
CA SER A 346 24.48 -8.99 -3.18
C SER A 346 24.87 -7.57 -3.53
N TYR A 347 23.90 -6.73 -3.87
CA TYR A 347 24.05 -5.27 -3.97
C TYR A 347 23.75 -4.67 -2.59
N CYS A 348 24.80 -4.36 -1.84
CA CYS A 348 24.66 -3.72 -0.53
C CYS A 348 24.48 -2.21 -0.70
N ALA A 349 23.32 -1.68 -0.30
CA ALA A 349 23.01 -0.26 -0.30
C ALA A 349 23.22 0.30 1.12
N TYR A 350 24.35 0.96 1.36
CA TYR A 350 24.72 1.44 2.70
C TYR A 350 23.83 2.58 3.22
N ASP A 351 23.20 3.32 2.31
CA ASP A 351 22.27 4.43 2.58
C ASP A 351 20.81 3.98 2.71
N LEU A 352 20.53 2.68 2.56
CA LEU A 352 19.16 2.17 2.56
C LEU A 352 18.52 2.26 3.94
N LEU A 353 17.37 2.93 3.99
CA LEU A 353 16.47 2.92 5.13
C LEU A 353 15.39 1.84 4.91
N PHE A 354 15.37 0.84 5.78
CA PHE A 354 14.45 -0.29 5.71
C PHE A 354 13.24 -0.06 6.62
N LEU A 355 12.11 0.39 6.07
CA LEU A 355 10.87 0.62 6.81
C LEU A 355 9.95 -0.59 6.65
N HIS A 356 9.89 -1.44 7.67
CA HIS A 356 9.08 -2.66 7.69
C HIS A 356 7.72 -2.44 8.34
N PHE A 357 6.64 -2.85 7.67
CA PHE A 357 5.25 -2.74 8.12
C PHE A 357 4.71 -4.13 8.51
N GLY A 358 5.38 -4.77 9.47
CA GLY A 358 5.10 -6.14 9.89
C GLY A 358 3.97 -6.28 10.91
N THR A 359 3.70 -5.22 11.66
CA THR A 359 2.78 -5.14 12.83
C THR A 359 2.06 -3.78 12.86
N SER A 360 0.93 -3.72 13.57
CA SER A 360 0.17 -2.47 13.74
C SER A 360 0.97 -1.38 14.45
N SER A 361 1.82 -1.75 15.42
CA SER A 361 2.69 -0.80 16.14
C SER A 361 3.75 -0.22 15.21
N GLU A 362 4.43 -1.03 14.40
CA GLU A 362 5.42 -0.54 13.43
C GLU A 362 4.79 0.47 12.45
N VAL A 363 3.53 0.29 12.05
CA VAL A 363 2.81 1.27 11.21
C VAL A 363 2.74 2.64 11.91
N LEU A 364 2.33 2.69 13.18
CA LEU A 364 2.30 3.94 13.95
C LEU A 364 3.70 4.49 14.21
N ASP A 365 4.67 3.63 14.49
CA ASP A 365 6.06 4.03 14.74
C ASP A 365 6.68 4.71 13.51
N HIS A 366 6.38 4.26 12.30
CA HIS A 366 6.86 4.92 11.07
C HIS A 366 6.20 6.28 10.84
N LEU A 367 4.91 6.41 11.18
CA LEU A 367 4.15 7.65 11.05
C LEU A 367 4.55 8.70 12.11
N ASN A 368 4.97 8.26 13.30
CA ASN A 368 5.32 9.15 14.41
C ASN A 368 6.84 9.30 14.62
N GLY A 369 7.64 8.39 14.08
CA GLY A 369 9.09 8.33 14.23
C GLY A 369 9.85 9.04 13.11
N THR A 370 10.67 8.29 12.37
CA THR A 370 11.57 8.81 11.32
C THR A 370 10.80 9.52 10.20
N GLY A 371 9.60 9.06 9.85
CA GLY A 371 8.77 9.67 8.80
C GLY A 371 7.96 10.89 9.23
N SER A 372 7.90 11.22 10.53
CA SER A 372 6.93 12.19 11.09
C SER A 372 6.91 13.58 10.43
N GLY A 373 8.04 14.08 9.95
CA GLY A 373 8.13 15.37 9.24
C GLY A 373 7.54 15.34 7.82
N LEU A 374 7.28 14.16 7.27
CA LEU A 374 6.69 13.96 5.94
C LEU A 374 5.18 13.68 6.02
N VAL A 375 4.68 13.30 7.19
CA VAL A 375 3.29 12.88 7.39
C VAL A 375 2.34 14.07 7.26
N GLY A 376 1.50 14.04 6.23
CA GLY A 376 0.31 14.90 6.19
C GLY A 376 -0.72 14.40 7.19
N ARG A 377 -0.70 14.96 8.41
CA ARG A 377 -1.57 14.52 9.51
C ARG A 377 -3.06 14.81 9.30
N ARG A 378 -3.40 15.67 8.33
CA ARG A 378 -4.75 16.04 7.95
C ARG A 378 -4.82 16.01 6.44
N HIS A 379 -5.53 15.03 5.89
CA HIS A 379 -5.60 14.84 4.44
C HIS A 379 -6.99 14.36 4.05
N LEU A 380 -7.62 15.03 3.09
CA LEU A 380 -8.99 14.72 2.63
C LEU A 380 -9.95 14.47 3.81
N CYS A 381 -10.02 15.39 4.77
CA CYS A 381 -10.79 15.18 6.00
C CYS A 381 -11.70 16.37 6.34
N SER A 382 -12.80 16.10 7.03
CA SER A 382 -13.71 17.11 7.58
C SER A 382 -13.64 17.09 9.10
N ILE A 383 -13.23 18.20 9.71
CA ILE A 383 -12.97 18.32 11.14
C ILE A 383 -13.63 19.60 11.67
N PRO A 384 -14.25 19.57 12.86
CA PRO A 384 -14.94 20.73 13.43
C PRO A 384 -13.95 21.83 13.82
N ALA A 385 -14.43 23.08 13.83
CA ALA A 385 -13.68 24.22 14.33
C ALA A 385 -13.37 24.05 15.84
N THR A 386 -12.17 24.44 16.23
CA THR A 386 -11.35 23.86 17.32
C THR A 386 -11.69 24.26 18.76
N THR A 387 -12.97 24.31 19.15
CA THR A 387 -13.35 24.46 20.58
C THR A 387 -14.28 23.37 21.11
N VAL A 388 -14.85 22.56 20.22
CA VAL A 388 -15.86 21.55 20.60
C VAL A 388 -15.28 20.14 20.65
N SER A 389 -14.14 19.89 20.00
CA SER A 389 -13.49 18.57 19.94
C SER A 389 -12.06 18.64 20.45
N ASP A 390 -11.63 17.61 21.18
CA ASP A 390 -10.27 17.49 21.73
C ASP A 390 -9.47 16.51 20.88
N ILE A 391 -8.85 17.03 19.81
CA ILE A 391 -8.11 16.22 18.84
C ILE A 391 -6.63 16.57 18.96
N ALA A 392 -5.83 15.60 19.37
CA ALA A 392 -4.39 15.77 19.48
C ALA A 392 -3.75 16.22 18.14
N ALA A 393 -2.79 17.14 18.22
CA ALA A 393 -2.05 17.61 17.05
C ALA A 393 -1.25 16.49 16.36
N SER A 394 -0.81 15.50 17.12
CA SER A 394 -0.10 14.32 16.63
C SER A 394 -1.03 13.25 16.06
N ALA A 395 -2.35 13.30 16.30
CA ALA A 395 -3.28 12.38 15.65
C ALA A 395 -3.17 12.51 14.12
N ILE A 396 -3.50 11.45 13.39
CA ILE A 396 -3.44 11.38 11.93
C ILE A 396 -4.85 11.07 11.46
N ILE A 397 -5.47 12.01 10.75
CA ILE A 397 -6.86 11.93 10.31
C ILE A 397 -6.88 12.06 8.79
N ILE A 398 -7.24 10.98 8.13
CA ILE A 398 -7.10 10.82 6.69
C ILE A 398 -8.40 10.26 6.12
N SER A 399 -8.90 10.84 5.02
CA SER A 399 -10.14 10.37 4.36
C SER A 399 -11.28 10.19 5.36
N SER A 400 -11.45 11.11 6.32
CA SER A 400 -12.33 10.88 7.48
C SER A 400 -13.14 12.12 7.83
N THR A 401 -14.35 11.89 8.35
CA THR A 401 -15.23 12.92 8.91
C THR A 401 -15.30 12.78 10.42
N ILE A 402 -15.02 13.86 11.13
CA ILE A 402 -15.09 13.93 12.59
C ILE A 402 -16.24 14.86 12.98
N ALA A 403 -17.15 14.40 13.83
CA ALA A 403 -18.21 15.23 14.39
C ALA A 403 -17.71 16.13 15.55
N PRO A 404 -18.42 17.22 15.88
CA PRO A 404 -18.15 18.00 17.09
C PRO A 404 -18.24 17.15 18.37
N GLY A 405 -17.41 17.40 19.38
CA GLY A 405 -17.48 16.67 20.66
C GLY A 405 -16.65 15.38 20.72
N VAL A 406 -16.03 14.97 19.60
CA VAL A 406 -15.15 13.80 19.55
C VAL A 406 -13.80 14.12 20.20
N SER A 407 -13.23 13.14 20.90
CA SER A 407 -11.84 13.20 21.38
C SER A 407 -10.97 12.14 20.70
N ILE A 408 -9.76 12.52 20.32
CA ILE A 408 -8.77 11.65 19.66
C ILE A 408 -7.41 11.88 20.30
N GLY A 409 -6.89 10.83 20.95
CA GLY A 409 -5.61 10.82 21.63
C GLY A 409 -4.40 10.95 20.70
N GLU A 410 -3.23 11.11 21.33
CA GLU A 410 -1.97 11.33 20.63
C GLU A 410 -1.58 10.15 19.75
N GLU A 411 -0.91 10.43 18.63
CA GLU A 411 -0.27 9.41 17.79
C GLU A 411 -1.21 8.35 17.20
N SER A 412 -2.53 8.58 17.26
CA SER A 412 -3.56 7.69 16.72
C SER A 412 -3.77 7.90 15.22
N LEU A 413 -4.17 6.85 14.50
CA LEU A 413 -4.52 6.87 13.08
C LEU A 413 -6.04 6.66 12.92
N VAL A 414 -6.72 7.61 12.28
CA VAL A 414 -8.11 7.49 11.84
C VAL A 414 -8.15 7.59 10.32
N TYR A 415 -8.57 6.51 9.67
CA TYR A 415 -8.58 6.37 8.22
C TYR A 415 -9.93 5.89 7.69
N ASP A 416 -10.41 6.51 6.62
CA ASP A 416 -11.64 6.11 5.92
C ASP A 416 -12.87 5.95 6.85
N SER A 417 -13.01 6.86 7.82
CA SER A 417 -13.97 6.72 8.92
C SER A 417 -14.85 7.96 9.11
N SER A 418 -16.11 7.74 9.49
CA SER A 418 -17.06 8.76 9.94
C SER A 418 -17.36 8.60 11.42
N ILE A 419 -16.71 9.42 12.25
CA ILE A 419 -16.80 9.36 13.71
C ILE A 419 -17.87 10.32 14.23
N SER A 420 -18.89 9.77 14.91
CA SER A 420 -19.99 10.53 15.51
C SER A 420 -19.65 11.06 16.91
N THR A 421 -20.49 11.95 17.45
CA THR A 421 -20.31 12.66 18.72
C THR A 421 -20.22 11.75 19.96
N SER A 422 -20.61 10.49 19.85
CA SER A 422 -20.64 9.53 20.96
C SER A 422 -19.36 8.69 21.11
N ILE A 423 -18.32 8.96 20.30
CA ILE A 423 -17.08 8.18 20.29
C ILE A 423 -15.89 8.96 20.81
N GLN A 424 -15.10 8.28 21.63
CA GLN A 424 -13.80 8.72 22.12
C GLN A 424 -12.73 7.72 21.72
N ILE A 425 -11.59 8.21 21.22
CA ILE A 425 -10.47 7.39 20.74
C ILE A 425 -9.25 7.69 21.59
N GLY A 426 -8.71 6.68 22.26
CA GLY A 426 -7.48 6.76 23.04
C GLY A 426 -6.24 7.02 22.19
N SER A 427 -5.10 7.15 22.85
CA SER A 427 -3.80 7.41 22.24
C SER A 427 -3.19 6.13 21.65
N GLN A 428 -2.38 6.28 20.59
CA GLN A 428 -1.73 5.19 19.86
C GLN A 428 -2.73 4.11 19.39
N SER A 429 -3.91 4.55 18.96
CA SER A 429 -4.99 3.68 18.49
C SER A 429 -5.19 3.80 16.98
N ILE A 430 -5.71 2.74 16.36
CA ILE A 430 -5.95 2.67 14.90
C ILE A 430 -7.44 2.47 14.66
N VAL A 431 -8.06 3.36 13.89
CA VAL A 431 -9.48 3.31 13.54
C VAL A 431 -9.62 3.35 12.03
N VAL A 432 -10.24 2.31 11.45
CA VAL A 432 -10.31 2.14 9.98
C VAL A 432 -11.71 1.74 9.53
N GLY A 433 -12.27 2.46 8.55
CA GLY A 433 -13.55 2.08 7.94
C GLY A 433 -14.77 2.22 8.84
N VAL A 434 -14.63 2.87 10.01
CA VAL A 434 -15.68 2.93 11.05
C VAL A 434 -16.69 4.00 10.68
N ASN A 435 -17.95 3.61 10.49
CA ASN A 435 -19.00 4.48 10.00
C ASN A 435 -20.21 4.47 10.93
N VAL A 436 -20.20 5.35 11.90
CA VAL A 436 -21.16 5.29 13.00
C VAL A 436 -22.46 5.95 12.57
N PRO A 437 -23.58 5.22 12.55
CA PRO A 437 -24.85 5.78 12.09
C PRO A 437 -25.23 7.00 12.94
N LYS A 438 -25.63 8.10 12.26
CA LYS A 438 -26.21 9.25 12.95
C LYS A 438 -27.54 8.82 13.57
N THR A 439 -27.62 8.77 14.90
CA THR A 439 -28.88 8.48 15.59
C THR A 439 -29.86 9.63 15.35
N GLN A 440 -30.98 9.36 14.66
CA GLN A 440 -32.01 10.34 14.36
C GLN A 440 -32.80 10.84 15.58
N ASN A 441 -32.51 10.33 16.79
CA ASN A 441 -33.20 10.68 18.02
C ASN A 441 -32.22 11.30 19.04
N GLU A 442 -32.01 12.60 18.97
CA GLU A 442 -31.26 13.39 19.98
C GLU A 442 -32.01 13.56 21.31
N VAL A 443 -33.12 12.83 21.55
CA VAL A 443 -34.05 13.08 22.68
C VAL A 443 -34.10 11.93 23.71
N ALA A 444 -33.04 11.12 23.82
CA ALA A 444 -32.95 10.16 24.93
C ALA A 444 -31.65 10.34 25.72
N ASP A 445 -31.82 10.75 26.98
CA ASP A 445 -30.84 11.11 28.01
C ASP A 445 -29.88 9.96 28.44
N ASN A 446 -29.76 8.90 27.63
CA ASN A 446 -28.87 7.76 27.81
C ASN A 446 -28.07 7.48 26.53
N SER A 447 -27.42 8.50 25.97
CA SER A 447 -26.54 8.31 24.81
C SER A 447 -25.38 7.38 25.20
N PHE A 448 -25.44 6.13 24.76
CA PHE A 448 -24.34 5.19 24.90
C PHE A 448 -23.09 5.81 24.27
N ARG A 449 -22.08 6.10 25.10
CA ARG A 449 -20.77 6.58 24.66
C ARG A 449 -19.83 5.39 24.52
N PHE A 450 -19.21 5.29 23.36
CA PHE A 450 -18.21 4.26 23.10
C PHE A 450 -16.81 4.86 23.26
N MET A 451 -15.96 4.19 24.04
CA MET A 451 -14.57 4.57 24.22
C MET A 451 -13.68 3.45 23.68
N LEU A 452 -12.86 3.77 22.69
CA LEU A 452 -11.74 2.93 22.28
C LEU A 452 -10.54 3.26 23.18
N PRO A 453 -10.02 2.33 24.00
CA PRO A 453 -8.90 2.63 24.89
C PRO A 453 -7.61 2.92 24.13
N ASP A 454 -6.60 3.40 24.85
CA ASP A 454 -5.25 3.55 24.32
C ASP A 454 -4.72 2.22 23.78
N ARG A 455 -3.91 2.29 22.71
CA ARG A 455 -3.24 1.11 22.12
C ARG A 455 -4.21 0.04 21.65
N HIS A 456 -5.33 0.44 21.03
CA HIS A 456 -6.30 -0.48 20.44
C HIS A 456 -6.53 -0.20 18.95
N CYS A 457 -6.86 -1.26 18.22
CA CYS A 457 -7.30 -1.20 16.83
C CYS A 457 -8.81 -1.44 16.79
N LEU A 458 -9.53 -0.69 15.95
CA LEU A 458 -10.96 -0.83 15.68
C LEU A 458 -11.20 -0.68 14.18
N TRP A 459 -11.91 -1.64 13.58
CA TRP A 459 -12.26 -1.54 12.16
C TRP A 459 -13.58 -2.25 11.87
N GLU A 460 -14.19 -1.89 10.74
CA GLU A 460 -15.44 -2.49 10.27
C GLU A 460 -15.24 -3.22 8.96
N VAL A 461 -15.88 -4.38 8.84
CA VAL A 461 -15.80 -5.20 7.62
C VAL A 461 -17.20 -5.65 7.19
N PRO A 462 -17.62 -5.39 5.94
CA PRO A 462 -18.84 -5.98 5.41
C PRO A 462 -18.61 -7.47 5.10
N LEU A 463 -19.60 -8.30 5.44
CA LEU A 463 -19.56 -9.73 5.16
C LEU A 463 -20.50 -10.11 4.02
N LEU A 464 -20.11 -11.12 3.22
CA LEU A 464 -20.95 -11.72 2.19
C LEU A 464 -22.26 -12.24 2.80
N GLY A 465 -23.38 -11.91 2.15
CA GLY A 465 -24.71 -12.30 2.60
C GLY A 465 -25.21 -11.58 3.87
N CYS A 466 -24.45 -10.62 4.41
CA CYS A 466 -24.85 -9.82 5.56
C CYS A 466 -25.16 -8.37 5.16
N THR A 467 -26.29 -7.85 5.65
CA THR A 467 -26.63 -6.42 5.45
C THR A 467 -25.74 -5.52 6.31
N GLU A 468 -25.45 -5.94 7.54
CA GLU A 468 -24.65 -5.21 8.52
C GLU A 468 -23.14 -5.41 8.32
N ARG A 469 -22.35 -4.44 8.78
CA ARG A 469 -20.89 -4.55 8.90
C ARG A 469 -20.54 -5.11 10.28
N VAL A 470 -19.50 -5.94 10.38
CA VAL A 470 -19.02 -6.45 11.67
C VAL A 470 -17.95 -5.53 12.24
N ILE A 471 -18.09 -5.18 13.52
CA ILE A 471 -17.10 -4.38 14.26
C ILE A 471 -16.05 -5.32 14.84
N VAL A 472 -14.79 -5.05 14.54
CA VAL A 472 -13.64 -5.86 14.94
C VAL A 472 -12.65 -5.00 15.71
N TYR A 473 -12.05 -5.56 16.75
CA TYR A 473 -11.11 -4.84 17.61
C TYR A 473 -10.11 -5.79 18.27
N CYS A 474 -8.91 -5.28 18.52
CA CYS A 474 -7.87 -5.96 19.30
C CYS A 474 -6.89 -4.94 19.86
N GLY A 475 -5.97 -5.37 20.72
CA GLY A 475 -4.85 -4.55 21.16
C GLY A 475 -3.87 -4.29 20.01
N LEU A 476 -3.20 -3.14 20.04
CA LEU A 476 -2.18 -2.73 19.07
C LEU A 476 -1.04 -3.76 18.96
N HIS A 477 -0.66 -4.35 20.10
CA HIS A 477 0.45 -5.29 20.24
C HIS A 477 0.00 -6.77 20.25
N ASP A 478 -1.29 -7.05 20.11
CA ASP A 478 -1.76 -8.44 20.04
C ASP A 478 -1.22 -9.09 18.76
N ASN A 479 -0.55 -10.24 18.89
CA ASN A 479 -0.18 -11.06 17.75
C ASN A 479 -1.22 -12.18 17.59
N PRO A 480 -2.07 -12.15 16.54
CA PRO A 480 -3.19 -13.09 16.42
C PRO A 480 -2.80 -14.56 16.32
N LYS A 481 -1.52 -14.86 16.05
CA LYS A 481 -1.00 -16.22 15.92
C LYS A 481 -0.40 -16.78 17.21
N ASN A 482 -0.19 -15.94 18.24
CA ASN A 482 0.39 -16.43 19.49
C ASN A 482 -0.64 -17.33 20.17
N PRO A 483 -0.30 -18.59 20.48
CA PRO A 483 -1.23 -19.51 21.10
C PRO A 483 -1.48 -19.12 22.56
N LEU A 484 -2.63 -19.52 23.08
CA LEU A 484 -3.02 -19.39 24.49
C LEU A 484 -1.96 -19.91 25.45
N SER A 485 -1.21 -20.94 25.05
CA SER A 485 -0.14 -21.58 25.82
C SER A 485 1.20 -20.84 25.82
N LYS A 486 1.43 -19.91 24.89
CA LYS A 486 2.69 -19.15 24.73
C LYS A 486 2.44 -17.65 24.70
N ASP A 487 1.90 -17.12 25.80
CA ASP A 487 1.71 -15.69 26.04
C ASP A 487 0.82 -14.95 25.02
N GLY A 488 -0.18 -15.64 24.48
CA GLY A 488 -1.21 -14.99 23.67
C GLY A 488 -2.00 -13.93 24.46
N THR A 489 -2.28 -12.81 23.80
CA THR A 489 -3.03 -11.68 24.37
C THR A 489 -4.27 -11.33 23.55
N PHE A 490 -5.23 -10.69 24.21
CA PHE A 490 -6.37 -10.04 23.60
C PHE A 490 -6.65 -8.70 24.31
N CYS A 491 -6.81 -7.63 23.53
CA CYS A 491 -6.93 -6.26 24.00
C CYS A 491 -5.78 -5.87 24.95
N GLY A 492 -4.56 -6.32 24.63
CA GLY A 492 -3.34 -6.06 25.41
C GLY A 492 -3.26 -6.79 26.76
N LYS A 493 -4.19 -7.71 27.05
CA LYS A 493 -4.23 -8.50 28.28
C LYS A 493 -3.98 -9.98 27.99
N PRO A 494 -3.28 -10.72 28.87
CA PRO A 494 -3.15 -12.17 28.71
C PRO A 494 -4.51 -12.86 28.68
N TRP A 495 -4.69 -13.84 27.79
CA TRP A 495 -5.96 -14.56 27.65
C TRP A 495 -6.51 -15.11 28.96
N LYS A 496 -5.68 -15.73 29.81
CA LYS A 496 -6.12 -16.27 31.11
C LYS A 496 -6.81 -15.23 31.99
N LYS A 497 -6.32 -13.98 31.93
CA LYS A 497 -6.93 -12.86 32.66
C LYS A 497 -8.26 -12.44 32.04
N VAL A 498 -8.30 -12.30 30.71
CA VAL A 498 -9.54 -11.95 29.98
C VAL A 498 -10.65 -12.97 30.25
N LEU A 499 -10.34 -14.26 30.15
CA LEU A 499 -11.30 -15.34 30.37
C LEU A 499 -11.81 -15.36 31.82
N GLY A 500 -10.90 -15.18 32.79
CA GLY A 500 -11.25 -15.09 34.21
C GLY A 500 -12.12 -13.88 34.55
N ASP A 501 -11.73 -12.69 34.07
CA ASP A 501 -12.44 -11.43 34.34
C ASP A 501 -13.85 -11.42 33.73
N LEU A 502 -14.05 -12.06 32.56
CA LEU A 502 -15.31 -12.08 31.81
C LEU A 502 -16.15 -13.35 32.01
N GLY A 503 -15.64 -14.35 32.74
CA GLY A 503 -16.31 -15.64 32.93
C GLY A 503 -16.43 -16.50 31.66
N ILE A 504 -15.64 -16.20 30.62
CA ILE A 504 -15.65 -16.92 29.33
C ILE A 504 -14.83 -18.20 29.47
N HIS A 505 -15.37 -19.32 28.98
CA HIS A 505 -14.67 -20.60 28.95
C HIS A 505 -14.06 -20.84 27.57
N ASP A 506 -12.98 -21.61 27.49
CA ASP A 506 -12.32 -21.95 26.22
C ASP A 506 -13.29 -22.50 25.16
N ASP A 507 -14.21 -23.38 25.59
CA ASP A 507 -15.18 -24.02 24.70
C ASP A 507 -16.16 -23.00 24.08
N ASP A 508 -16.37 -21.85 24.73
CA ASP A 508 -17.21 -20.78 24.18
C ASP A 508 -16.58 -20.14 22.95
N LEU A 509 -15.25 -20.18 22.81
CA LEU A 509 -14.48 -19.51 21.74
C LEU A 509 -14.05 -20.47 20.63
N TRP A 510 -13.55 -21.66 21.00
CA TRP A 510 -12.94 -22.61 20.06
C TRP A 510 -13.75 -23.89 19.87
N GLY A 511 -14.81 -24.08 20.67
CA GLY A 511 -15.61 -25.30 20.69
C GLY A 511 -14.91 -26.47 21.40
N PRO A 512 -15.59 -27.62 21.54
CA PRO A 512 -15.17 -28.73 22.39
C PRO A 512 -14.04 -29.60 21.80
N ARG A 513 -13.53 -29.28 20.60
CA ARG A 513 -12.45 -30.07 19.97
C ARG A 513 -11.10 -29.54 20.44
N GLU A 514 -10.22 -30.44 20.90
CA GLU A 514 -8.83 -30.11 21.20
C GLU A 514 -8.12 -29.65 19.91
N SER A 515 -8.00 -28.33 19.76
CA SER A 515 -7.10 -27.72 18.79
C SER A 515 -5.82 -27.32 19.50
N ASN A 516 -4.67 -27.77 18.99
CA ASN A 516 -3.36 -27.43 19.54
C ASN A 516 -2.98 -25.94 19.33
N ASP A 517 -3.75 -25.18 18.54
CA ASP A 517 -3.45 -23.81 18.14
C ASP A 517 -4.56 -22.80 18.53
N LYS A 518 -5.11 -22.90 19.76
CA LYS A 518 -6.05 -21.90 20.30
C LYS A 518 -5.39 -20.52 20.33
N CYS A 519 -5.84 -19.58 19.49
CA CYS A 519 -5.28 -18.23 19.38
C CYS A 519 -6.35 -17.20 18.98
N LEU A 520 -5.98 -15.91 18.97
CA LEU A 520 -6.90 -14.85 18.56
C LEU A 520 -7.35 -14.98 17.09
N TRP A 521 -6.53 -15.55 16.21
CA TRP A 521 -6.88 -15.76 14.81
C TRP A 521 -8.13 -16.64 14.62
N ASN A 522 -8.29 -17.70 15.42
CA ASN A 522 -9.38 -18.67 15.30
C ASN A 522 -10.46 -18.56 16.40
N ALA A 523 -10.34 -17.65 17.35
CA ALA A 523 -11.33 -17.42 18.40
C ALA A 523 -12.62 -16.76 17.86
N LYS A 524 -13.80 -17.34 18.13
CA LYS A 524 -15.10 -16.77 17.75
C LYS A 524 -15.52 -15.65 18.71
N LEU A 525 -14.99 -14.45 18.47
CA LEU A 525 -15.17 -13.30 19.36
C LEU A 525 -16.25 -12.33 18.89
N TYR A 526 -16.28 -12.04 17.59
CA TYR A 526 -16.94 -10.85 17.10
C TYR A 526 -18.41 -11.16 16.76
N PRO A 527 -19.38 -10.57 17.49
CA PRO A 527 -20.79 -10.79 17.23
C PRO A 527 -21.23 -10.16 15.91
N VAL A 528 -22.14 -10.83 15.20
CA VAL A 528 -22.81 -10.31 14.00
C VAL A 528 -24.22 -9.91 14.39
N GLY A 529 -24.55 -8.61 14.28
CA GLY A 529 -25.84 -8.10 14.72
C GLY A 529 -25.99 -6.60 14.53
N SER A 530 -26.89 -5.96 15.29
CA SER A 530 -27.08 -4.52 15.20
C SER A 530 -25.89 -3.74 15.75
N TYR A 531 -25.60 -2.60 15.13
CA TYR A 531 -24.44 -1.75 15.46
C TYR A 531 -24.32 -1.44 16.96
N SER A 532 -25.42 -1.02 17.59
CA SER A 532 -25.46 -0.70 19.03
C SER A 532 -25.13 -1.92 19.91
N LYS A 533 -25.65 -3.11 19.58
CA LYS A 533 -25.33 -4.35 20.32
C LYS A 533 -23.86 -4.74 20.15
N MET A 534 -23.31 -4.60 18.95
CA MET A 534 -21.90 -4.89 18.70
C MET A 534 -20.99 -3.97 19.51
N LEU A 535 -21.27 -2.67 19.57
CA LEU A 535 -20.52 -1.73 20.40
C LEU A 535 -20.66 -2.02 21.90
N GLN A 536 -21.86 -2.35 22.38
CA GLN A 536 -22.09 -2.72 23.77
C GLN A 536 -21.24 -3.95 24.17
N LEU A 537 -21.26 -4.99 23.33
CA LEU A 537 -20.46 -6.19 23.55
C LEU A 537 -18.95 -5.92 23.40
N ALA A 538 -18.55 -5.00 22.53
CA ALA A 538 -17.16 -4.58 22.40
C ALA A 538 -16.63 -3.91 23.68
N THR A 539 -17.39 -2.96 24.23
CA THR A 539 -17.05 -2.29 25.51
C THR A 539 -16.86 -3.32 26.63
N TRP A 540 -17.71 -4.34 26.69
CA TRP A 540 -17.60 -5.43 27.65
C TRP A 540 -16.37 -6.32 27.41
N LEU A 541 -16.14 -6.78 26.18
CA LEU A 541 -15.00 -7.65 25.82
C LEU A 541 -13.64 -6.97 26.01
N MET A 542 -13.56 -5.64 25.87
CA MET A 542 -12.36 -4.87 26.21
C MET A 542 -12.14 -4.71 27.73
N GLY A 543 -13.14 -5.08 28.54
CA GLY A 543 -13.13 -4.98 30.00
C GLY A 543 -13.34 -3.55 30.50
N LEU A 544 -14.16 -2.76 29.80
CA LEU A 544 -14.51 -1.38 30.16
C LEU A 544 -15.85 -1.27 30.91
N SER A 545 -16.64 -2.36 30.93
CA SER A 545 -17.86 -2.47 31.72
C SER A 545 -17.79 -3.70 32.62
N ASN A 546 -18.06 -3.50 33.91
CA ASN A 546 -18.26 -4.58 34.87
C ASN A 546 -19.75 -4.72 35.28
N GLN A 547 -20.62 -3.86 34.76
CA GLN A 547 -22.05 -3.92 35.03
C GLN A 547 -22.68 -4.98 34.13
N GLU A 548 -23.57 -5.81 34.71
CA GLU A 548 -24.36 -6.82 33.98
C GLU A 548 -23.54 -7.91 33.26
N ASN A 549 -22.36 -8.27 33.78
CA ASN A 549 -21.48 -9.27 33.17
C ASN A 549 -22.19 -10.59 32.81
N GLU A 550 -23.05 -11.12 33.67
CA GLU A 550 -23.80 -12.35 33.39
C GLU A 550 -24.77 -12.20 32.20
N ASN A 551 -25.48 -11.06 32.13
CA ASN A 551 -26.40 -10.77 31.02
C ASN A 551 -25.65 -10.60 29.70
N LEU A 552 -24.53 -9.86 29.72
CA LEU A 552 -23.70 -9.61 28.53
C LEU A 552 -23.00 -10.87 28.05
N LEU A 553 -22.50 -11.72 28.97
CA LEU A 553 -21.97 -13.04 28.65
C LEU A 553 -23.02 -13.91 27.98
N HIS A 554 -24.24 -13.97 28.54
CA HIS A 554 -25.33 -14.75 27.95
C HIS A 554 -25.75 -14.21 26.58
N LEU A 555 -25.82 -12.88 26.42
CA LEU A 555 -26.10 -12.23 25.13
C LEU A 555 -25.02 -12.56 24.10
N TRP A 556 -23.75 -12.47 24.47
CA TRP A 556 -22.61 -12.78 23.61
C TRP A 556 -22.60 -14.25 23.19
N LYS A 557 -22.83 -15.19 24.12
CA LYS A 557 -22.88 -16.64 23.82
C LYS A 557 -23.97 -16.99 22.82
N ARG A 558 -25.13 -16.32 22.90
CA ARG A 558 -26.29 -16.53 22.00
C ARG A 558 -26.17 -15.80 20.66
N SER A 559 -25.20 -14.92 20.50
CA SER A 559 -24.97 -14.21 19.25
C SER A 559 -24.25 -15.10 18.24
N ASP A 560 -24.56 -14.93 16.97
CA ASP A 560 -23.73 -15.45 15.89
C ASP A 560 -22.38 -14.73 15.94
N ARG A 561 -21.29 -15.50 16.01
CA ARG A 561 -19.94 -14.97 16.22
C ARG A 561 -18.97 -15.48 15.17
N ILE A 562 -18.12 -14.59 14.73
CA ILE A 562 -17.08 -14.86 13.74
C ILE A 562 -15.68 -14.70 14.34
N SER A 563 -14.72 -15.47 13.84
CA SER A 563 -13.29 -15.32 14.14
C SER A 563 -12.60 -14.45 13.09
N LEU A 564 -11.35 -14.01 13.34
CA LEU A 564 -10.57 -13.31 12.31
C LEU A 564 -10.38 -14.18 11.06
N GLU A 565 -10.15 -15.49 11.26
CA GLU A 565 -10.05 -16.45 10.16
C GLU A 565 -11.33 -16.56 9.35
N GLY A 566 -12.48 -16.70 10.03
CA GLY A 566 -13.78 -16.77 9.36
C GLY A 566 -14.10 -15.46 8.63
N LEU A 567 -13.81 -14.33 9.27
CA LEU A 567 -14.01 -13.00 8.70
C LEU A 567 -13.22 -12.83 7.41
N HIS A 568 -11.94 -13.21 7.39
CA HIS A 568 -11.08 -13.09 6.20
C HIS A 568 -11.63 -13.84 4.98
N ARG A 569 -12.33 -14.97 5.18
CA ARG A 569 -12.91 -15.77 4.09
C ARG A 569 -14.27 -15.27 3.61
N SER A 570 -14.87 -14.31 4.32
CA SER A 570 -16.25 -13.90 4.10
C SER A 570 -16.40 -12.40 3.88
N ILE A 571 -15.30 -11.69 3.60
CA ILE A 571 -15.32 -10.25 3.31
C ILE A 571 -16.05 -9.99 1.99
N ASP A 572 -16.98 -9.03 1.99
CA ASP A 572 -17.56 -8.47 0.78
C ASP A 572 -16.68 -7.31 0.28
N PHE A 573 -15.68 -7.63 -0.53
CA PHE A 573 -14.72 -6.65 -1.05
C PHE A 573 -15.41 -5.58 -1.91
N SER A 574 -16.44 -5.94 -2.68
CA SER A 574 -17.20 -5.01 -3.52
C SER A 574 -17.90 -3.95 -2.69
N LYS A 575 -18.62 -4.35 -1.63
CA LYS A 575 -19.31 -3.43 -0.72
C LYS A 575 -18.33 -2.58 0.10
N MET A 576 -17.19 -3.15 0.49
CA MET A 576 -16.15 -2.42 1.21
C MET A 576 -15.57 -1.30 0.34
N TRP A 577 -15.19 -1.64 -0.90
CA TRP A 577 -14.64 -0.73 -1.89
C TRP A 577 -15.61 0.39 -2.27
N LEU A 578 -16.85 0.04 -2.63
CA LEU A 578 -17.88 1.01 -2.98
C LEU A 578 -18.15 1.98 -1.82
N GLY A 579 -18.14 1.48 -0.57
CA GLY A 579 -18.23 2.33 0.62
C GLY A 579 -17.10 3.34 0.71
N SER A 580 -15.86 2.91 0.47
CA SER A 580 -14.67 3.78 0.51
C SER A 580 -14.68 4.84 -0.59
N ILE A 581 -15.02 4.48 -1.83
CA ILE A 581 -15.17 5.44 -2.94
C ILE A 581 -16.20 6.51 -2.58
N ASN A 582 -17.40 6.08 -2.16
CA ASN A 582 -18.48 7.00 -1.86
C ASN A 582 -18.11 7.94 -0.71
N HIS A 583 -17.42 7.42 0.31
CA HIS A 583 -16.94 8.23 1.43
C HIS A 583 -15.93 9.30 0.99
N GLN A 584 -14.94 8.93 0.17
CA GLN A 584 -13.94 9.86 -0.36
C GLN A 584 -14.55 10.89 -1.31
N ALA A 585 -15.51 10.48 -2.14
CA ALA A 585 -16.27 11.39 -2.98
C ALA A 585 -17.07 12.39 -2.13
N ASP A 586 -17.77 11.95 -1.09
CA ASP A 586 -18.52 12.84 -0.18
C ASP A 586 -17.63 13.87 0.52
N LEU A 587 -16.42 13.47 0.91
CA LEU A 587 -15.40 14.38 1.44
C LEU A 587 -14.96 15.40 0.38
N ALA A 588 -14.68 14.97 -0.85
CA ALA A 588 -14.34 15.86 -1.95
C ALA A 588 -15.47 16.86 -2.28
N VAL A 589 -16.73 16.41 -2.28
CA VAL A 589 -17.92 17.27 -2.39
C VAL A 589 -17.91 18.34 -1.31
N GLY A 590 -17.67 17.96 -0.05
CA GLY A 590 -17.59 18.90 1.07
C GLY A 590 -16.49 19.95 0.89
N VAL A 591 -15.31 19.54 0.41
CA VAL A 591 -14.19 20.45 0.12
C VAL A 591 -14.54 21.42 -1.01
N VAL A 592 -15.06 20.93 -2.15
CA VAL A 592 -15.45 21.77 -3.29
C VAL A 592 -16.55 22.75 -2.89
N ALA A 593 -17.59 22.29 -2.20
CA ALA A 593 -18.68 23.14 -1.71
C ALA A 593 -18.15 24.27 -0.81
N ALA A 594 -17.21 23.98 0.08
CA ALA A 594 -16.58 25.00 0.92
C ALA A 594 -15.74 25.99 0.09
N CYS A 595 -14.97 25.50 -0.88
CA CYS A 595 -14.16 26.35 -1.77
C CYS A 595 -15.04 27.36 -2.53
N LEU A 596 -16.15 26.88 -3.11
CA LEU A 596 -17.08 27.72 -3.87
C LEU A 596 -17.83 28.69 -2.95
N LYS A 597 -18.28 28.25 -1.78
CA LYS A 597 -19.04 29.07 -0.83
C LYS A 597 -18.23 30.22 -0.23
N PHE A 598 -16.96 29.98 0.08
CA PHE A 598 -16.09 30.96 0.75
C PHE A 598 -15.11 31.65 -0.21
N GLY A 599 -15.17 31.36 -1.51
CA GLY A 599 -14.24 31.92 -2.50
C GLY A 599 -12.79 31.45 -2.34
N LEU A 600 -12.56 30.32 -1.65
CA LEU A 600 -11.22 29.75 -1.39
C LEU A 600 -10.75 28.90 -2.57
N LEU A 601 -10.61 29.51 -3.74
CA LEU A 601 -10.37 28.77 -4.99
C LEU A 601 -8.93 28.27 -5.16
N GLY A 602 -8.05 28.35 -4.16
CA GLY A 602 -6.65 27.89 -4.25
C GLY A 602 -6.45 26.37 -4.35
N ARG A 603 -7.52 25.59 -4.19
CA ARG A 603 -7.52 24.12 -4.21
C ARG A 603 -7.59 23.55 -5.64
N ASN A 604 -7.10 22.34 -5.86
CA ASN A 604 -7.12 21.66 -7.17
C ASN A 604 -8.49 21.01 -7.46
N LEU A 605 -9.41 21.82 -7.99
CA LEU A 605 -10.78 21.37 -8.30
C LEU A 605 -10.82 20.26 -9.36
N SER A 606 -9.91 20.24 -10.34
CA SER A 606 -9.83 19.14 -11.30
C SER A 606 -9.67 17.77 -10.61
N GLN A 607 -8.73 17.65 -9.66
CA GLN A 607 -8.54 16.41 -8.89
C GLN A 607 -9.74 16.09 -7.99
N LEU A 608 -10.27 17.09 -7.28
CA LEU A 608 -11.43 16.88 -6.42
C LEU A 608 -12.66 16.42 -7.22
N CYS A 609 -12.91 17.02 -8.39
CA CYS A 609 -13.98 16.60 -9.30
C CYS A 609 -13.76 15.18 -9.82
N GLN A 610 -12.52 14.77 -10.13
CA GLN A 610 -12.24 13.38 -10.51
C GLN A 610 -12.61 12.38 -9.41
N GLU A 611 -12.43 12.74 -8.14
CA GLU A 611 -12.85 11.89 -7.02
C GLU A 611 -14.38 11.89 -6.85
N ILE A 612 -15.04 13.04 -7.04
CA ILE A 612 -16.51 13.15 -7.04
C ILE A 612 -17.13 12.28 -8.15
N LEU A 613 -16.53 12.26 -9.34
CA LEU A 613 -16.99 11.47 -10.48
C LEU A 613 -16.91 9.96 -10.26
N GLN A 614 -16.20 9.49 -9.24
CA GLN A 614 -16.21 8.07 -8.86
C GLN A 614 -17.53 7.64 -8.22
N LYS A 615 -18.36 8.58 -7.79
CA LYS A 615 -19.68 8.31 -7.25
C LYS A 615 -20.67 8.02 -8.37
N GLU A 616 -20.87 6.74 -8.66
CA GLU A 616 -21.74 6.28 -9.75
C GLU A 616 -23.16 6.90 -9.64
N GLY A 617 -23.65 7.44 -10.76
CA GLY A 617 -25.02 7.95 -10.91
C GLY A 617 -25.36 9.28 -10.23
N THR A 618 -24.44 9.88 -9.45
CA THR A 618 -24.68 11.21 -8.81
C THR A 618 -23.50 12.18 -8.95
N GLY A 619 -22.29 11.70 -9.26
CA GLY A 619 -21.10 12.55 -9.34
C GLY A 619 -21.19 13.64 -10.40
N VAL A 620 -21.74 13.32 -11.58
CA VAL A 620 -21.91 14.27 -12.69
C VAL A 620 -22.96 15.33 -12.33
N GLU A 621 -24.07 14.93 -11.71
CA GLU A 621 -25.13 15.82 -11.24
C GLU A 621 -24.57 16.83 -10.23
N ILE A 622 -23.77 16.36 -9.26
CA ILE A 622 -23.13 17.23 -8.26
C ILE A 622 -22.18 18.23 -8.93
N CYS A 623 -21.38 17.80 -9.91
CA CYS A 623 -20.51 18.70 -10.68
C CYS A 623 -21.33 19.75 -11.46
N LYS A 624 -22.49 19.38 -12.02
CA LYS A 624 -23.40 20.32 -12.71
C LYS A 624 -24.01 21.33 -11.75
N GLU A 625 -24.37 20.92 -10.53
CA GLU A 625 -24.82 21.83 -9.48
C GLU A 625 -23.71 22.85 -9.13
N PHE A 626 -22.47 22.40 -8.97
CA PHE A 626 -21.34 23.30 -8.74
C PHE A 626 -21.05 24.24 -9.92
N LEU A 627 -21.15 23.75 -11.15
CA LEU A 627 -21.01 24.56 -12.36
C LEU A 627 -22.03 25.72 -12.38
N SER A 628 -23.28 25.48 -11.94
CA SER A 628 -24.32 26.51 -11.87
C SER A 628 -23.99 27.68 -10.93
N LEU A 629 -23.07 27.49 -9.99
CA LEU A 629 -22.61 28.52 -9.05
C LEU A 629 -21.50 29.42 -9.64
N CYS A 630 -20.84 28.99 -10.74
CA CYS A 630 -19.69 29.69 -11.31
C CYS A 630 -19.93 31.14 -11.75
N PRO A 631 -21.06 31.51 -12.38
CA PRO A 631 -21.34 32.90 -12.75
C PRO A 631 -21.31 33.86 -11.55
N ASN A 632 -21.73 33.39 -10.37
CA ASN A 632 -21.73 34.18 -9.14
C ASN A 632 -20.32 34.38 -8.56
N LEU A 633 -19.38 33.46 -8.83
CA LEU A 633 -17.99 33.57 -8.35
C LEU A 633 -17.24 34.73 -9.01
N GLN A 634 -17.49 34.98 -10.30
CA GLN A 634 -16.86 36.09 -11.03
C GLN A 634 -17.32 37.47 -10.51
N ALA A 635 -18.50 37.53 -9.89
CA ALA A 635 -19.03 38.73 -9.25
C ALA A 635 -18.55 38.91 -7.80
N GLN A 636 -18.04 37.84 -7.16
CA GLN A 636 -17.58 37.88 -5.77
C GLN A 636 -16.11 38.30 -5.67
N ASN A 637 -15.85 39.44 -5.03
CA ASN A 637 -14.51 39.92 -4.65
C ASN A 637 -13.45 39.97 -5.78
N PRO A 638 -13.67 40.77 -6.85
CA PRO A 638 -12.70 40.93 -7.96
C PRO A 638 -11.35 41.56 -7.56
N GLN A 639 -11.23 42.08 -6.33
CA GLN A 639 -10.01 42.67 -5.77
C GLN A 639 -9.07 41.63 -5.12
N ILE A 640 -9.56 40.42 -4.80
CA ILE A 640 -8.82 39.40 -4.01
C ILE A 640 -8.56 38.14 -4.83
N LEU A 641 -9.45 37.76 -5.74
CA LEU A 641 -9.35 36.53 -6.52
C LEU A 641 -8.81 36.81 -7.94
N PRO A 642 -7.70 36.18 -8.38
CA PRO A 642 -7.24 36.27 -9.76
C PRO A 642 -8.30 35.75 -10.75
N LYS A 643 -8.49 36.47 -11.86
CA LYS A 643 -9.45 36.10 -12.92
C LYS A 643 -9.08 34.76 -13.53
N SER A 644 -7.78 34.52 -13.73
CA SER A 644 -7.25 33.24 -14.21
C SER A 644 -7.75 32.07 -13.36
N ARG A 645 -7.77 32.23 -12.03
CA ARG A 645 -8.21 31.17 -11.12
C ARG A 645 -9.71 30.95 -11.19
N ALA A 646 -10.51 32.00 -11.27
CA ALA A 646 -11.95 31.88 -11.46
C ALA A 646 -12.29 31.16 -12.79
N HIS A 647 -11.57 31.48 -13.87
CA HIS A 647 -11.72 30.81 -15.16
C HIS A 647 -11.26 29.35 -15.10
N GLN A 648 -10.17 29.04 -14.38
CA GLN A 648 -9.69 27.66 -14.23
C GLN A 648 -10.70 26.80 -13.48
N VAL A 649 -11.33 27.33 -12.42
CA VAL A 649 -12.41 26.62 -11.71
C VAL A 649 -13.58 26.32 -12.64
N HIS A 650 -13.97 27.29 -13.47
CA HIS A 650 -15.04 27.09 -14.46
C HIS A 650 -14.64 26.02 -15.49
N LEU A 651 -13.40 26.07 -16.00
CA LEU A 651 -12.86 25.07 -16.91
C LEU A 651 -12.86 23.66 -16.30
N ASP A 652 -12.39 23.52 -15.06
CA ASP A 652 -12.32 22.24 -14.36
C ASP A 652 -13.72 21.60 -14.21
N LEU A 653 -14.73 22.41 -13.88
CA LEU A 653 -16.12 21.97 -13.75
C LEU A 653 -16.76 21.64 -15.10
N LEU A 654 -16.49 22.40 -16.16
CA LEU A 654 -16.96 22.10 -17.52
C LEU A 654 -16.42 20.74 -17.99
N ARG A 655 -15.12 20.50 -17.80
CA ARG A 655 -14.50 19.19 -18.10
C ARG A 655 -15.09 18.07 -17.25
N ALA A 656 -15.35 18.32 -15.97
CA ALA A 656 -16.02 17.34 -15.11
C ALA A 656 -17.47 17.02 -15.53
N CYS A 657 -18.12 17.93 -16.27
CA CYS A 657 -19.46 17.76 -16.81
C CYS A 657 -19.49 17.25 -18.26
N ASP A 658 -18.33 16.92 -18.85
CA ASP A 658 -18.18 16.47 -20.24
C ASP A 658 -18.64 17.52 -21.30
N ASP A 659 -18.52 18.82 -20.97
CA ASP A 659 -18.82 19.94 -21.87
C ASP A 659 -17.54 20.48 -22.54
N GLU A 660 -16.98 19.68 -23.45
CA GLU A 660 -15.69 19.96 -24.09
C GLU A 660 -15.69 21.23 -24.97
N LEU A 661 -16.83 21.59 -25.56
CA LEU A 661 -16.95 22.80 -26.40
C LEU A 661 -16.77 24.06 -25.56
N MET A 662 -17.54 24.18 -24.46
CA MET A 662 -17.42 25.32 -23.56
C MET A 662 -16.10 25.29 -22.79
N ALA A 663 -15.58 24.10 -22.47
CA ALA A 663 -14.26 23.95 -21.88
C ALA A 663 -13.16 24.54 -22.77
N ALA A 664 -13.16 24.23 -24.07
CA ALA A 664 -12.18 24.78 -25.02
C ALA A 664 -12.25 26.32 -25.09
N GLU A 665 -13.45 26.89 -25.14
CA GLU A 665 -13.63 28.35 -25.09
C GLU A 665 -13.13 28.97 -23.77
N MET A 666 -13.39 28.30 -22.65
CA MET A 666 -12.96 28.76 -21.33
C MET A 666 -11.44 28.66 -21.16
N GLU A 667 -10.80 27.65 -21.73
CA GLU A 667 -9.35 27.48 -21.70
C GLU A 667 -8.62 28.66 -22.35
N HIS A 668 -9.13 29.17 -23.47
CA HIS A 668 -8.61 30.41 -24.07
C HIS A 668 -8.71 31.60 -23.11
N LYS A 669 -9.80 31.71 -22.34
CA LYS A 669 -9.99 32.78 -21.34
C LYS A 669 -9.05 32.62 -20.15
N VAL A 670 -8.77 31.39 -19.71
CA VAL A 670 -7.78 31.10 -18.67
C VAL A 670 -6.41 31.64 -19.11
N TRP A 671 -5.93 31.24 -20.28
CA TRP A 671 -4.61 31.63 -20.77
C TRP A 671 -4.49 33.14 -21.00
N ALA A 672 -5.53 33.78 -21.54
CA ALA A 672 -5.56 35.23 -21.68
C ALA A 672 -5.46 35.94 -20.33
N ALA A 673 -6.21 35.49 -19.32
CA ALA A 673 -6.14 36.06 -17.97
C ALA A 673 -4.79 35.81 -17.30
N VAL A 674 -4.19 34.63 -17.46
CA VAL A 674 -2.82 34.34 -16.98
C VAL A 674 -1.80 35.28 -17.63
N ALA A 675 -1.90 35.50 -18.94
CA ALA A 675 -1.01 36.41 -19.67
C ALA A 675 -1.14 37.85 -19.17
N ASP A 676 -2.37 38.36 -19.02
CA ASP A 676 -2.64 39.70 -18.50
C ASP A 676 -2.14 39.90 -17.07
N GLU A 677 -2.41 38.93 -16.18
CA GLU A 677 -1.96 38.96 -14.79
C GLU A 677 -0.43 38.90 -14.68
N THR A 678 0.22 38.06 -15.48
CA THR A 678 1.68 37.95 -15.57
C THR A 678 2.28 39.26 -16.08
N ALA A 679 1.74 39.81 -17.17
CA ALA A 679 2.21 41.09 -17.73
C ALA A 679 2.06 42.24 -16.72
N SER A 680 0.96 42.27 -15.96
CA SER A 680 0.76 43.24 -14.88
C SER A 680 1.81 43.07 -13.78
N ALA A 681 2.04 41.85 -13.28
CA ALA A 681 3.03 41.58 -12.24
C ALA A 681 4.45 41.98 -12.66
N VAL A 682 4.83 41.68 -13.90
CA VAL A 682 6.13 42.06 -14.49
C VAL A 682 6.26 43.59 -14.57
N ARG A 683 5.22 44.31 -15.06
CA ARG A 683 5.22 45.79 -15.12
C ARG A 683 5.35 46.45 -13.75
N TYR A 684 4.79 45.87 -12.69
CA TYR A 684 4.97 46.36 -11.32
C TYR A 684 6.37 46.08 -10.75
N GLY A 685 6.98 44.94 -11.08
CA GLY A 685 8.36 44.61 -10.69
C GLY A 685 9.42 45.57 -11.25
N PHE A 686 9.17 46.18 -12.41
CA PHE A 686 10.08 47.11 -13.07
C PHE A 686 9.89 48.59 -12.69
N LYS A 687 9.01 48.93 -11.75
CA LYS A 687 8.95 50.29 -11.19
C LYS A 687 10.12 50.62 -10.25
N GLY A 688 11.01 49.66 -9.96
CA GLY A 688 12.36 49.88 -9.43
C GLY A 688 13.41 49.50 -10.47
N ASN A 689 14.04 50.50 -11.09
CA ASN A 689 15.09 50.44 -12.12
C ASN A 689 14.64 49.95 -13.51
N GLY A 690 14.48 50.93 -14.40
CA GLY A 690 14.07 50.73 -15.78
C GLY A 690 15.15 50.07 -16.65
N THR A 691 14.73 49.13 -17.48
CA THR A 691 14.84 49.18 -18.95
C THR A 691 14.11 47.95 -19.52
N MET A 692 13.09 48.16 -20.34
CA MET A 692 12.38 47.12 -21.08
C MET A 692 12.73 47.21 -22.56
N ALA A 693 13.22 46.12 -23.13
CA ALA A 693 12.93 45.66 -24.50
C ALA A 693 13.60 44.30 -24.72
N CYS A 694 12.87 43.17 -24.54
CA CYS A 694 13.06 41.93 -25.34
C CYS A 694 12.23 40.67 -24.95
N LEU A 695 11.22 40.71 -24.06
CA LEU A 695 10.64 39.46 -23.51
C LEU A 695 9.16 39.18 -23.81
N VAL A 696 8.53 39.90 -24.74
CA VAL A 696 7.08 39.72 -25.05
C VAL A 696 6.82 38.83 -26.28
N GLU A 697 7.84 38.32 -26.99
CA GLU A 697 7.65 37.53 -28.22
C GLU A 697 7.87 36.01 -28.11
N LEU A 698 7.90 35.42 -26.91
CA LEU A 698 8.19 33.97 -26.73
C LEU A 698 7.26 33.20 -25.77
N ILE A 699 6.06 33.71 -25.49
CA ILE A 699 4.94 32.95 -24.89
C ILE A 699 3.85 32.86 -25.95
#